data_AF-A0A8T0SXE9-F1
#
_entry.id   AF-A0A8T0SXE9-F1
#
_cell.length_a   1.000
_cell.length_b   1.000
_cell.length_c   1.000
_cell.angle_alpha   90.00
_cell.angle_beta   90.00
_cell.angle_gamma   90.00
#
_symmetry.space_group_name_H-M   'P 1'
#
loop_
_entity.id
_entity.type
_entity.pdbx_description
1 polymer ?
#
loop_
_entity_poly.entity_id
_entity_poly.type
_entity_poly.pdbx_seq_one_letter_code
_entity_poly.pdbx_strand_id
1 'polypeptide(L)'
;MPGSNCAAADKVKPAASPAADKPAEIAGNISYHAQYSPHFSPLAFGPEEAFYATAESVRDHLIERWNDTYVHFHKTDPKQTYYLSMEYLQGRALTNAVGNLGITGAYAEAVKKFGYELEALVGQEKDAALGNGGLGRLASCFLDSMATLNLPAWGYGLRYRYGLFKQRITKEGQEEIAEDWLDKFSPWEIPRHDVVFPVRFFGHVEILPDGSRKWVGGEVLKALAYDVPIPGYKTKNAISLRLWEAKATAEDFNLFQFNDGQYESSAQLHARAEQICAVLYPGDATEEGKLLRLKQQFFLCSASLQDMIARFKERKADRVSGKWSEFPSKVAVQLNDTHPTLAIPELMRLLMDEEGLGWDEAWDITYRTVSYTNHTVLPEALEKWSQIVMRKLLPRHMEIIEEIDKRFREMVISKHKEMEGKIDSMKVLDGSNPQKPVVRMANLCVVSSHTVNGVAELHSNILKQELFADYVSIWPNKFQNKTNGITPRRWLKFCNPELSEIITKWIKTDQWTSDLDLLTGLRKFADDEKLHAEWAAAKLACKKRLAKHVLDATGVTIDPTSLFDIQIKRIHEYKRQLLNILGAVYRYKKLKEMSAEEKQKVTPRTVMIGGKAFATYTNAKRIVKLVNDVGAVVNNDPEVNKYLKV
;
A
#
# COMPACT_ATOMS: atom_id res chain seq x y z
N MET A 1 16.70 -12.08 -36.25
CA MET A 1 15.31 -11.69 -36.60
C MET A 1 14.43 -12.93 -36.57
N PRO A 2 13.63 -13.15 -35.52
CA PRO A 2 12.48 -14.06 -35.56
C PRO A 2 11.25 -13.29 -36.07
N GLY A 3 10.39 -13.98 -36.82
CA GLY A 3 9.30 -13.41 -37.64
C GLY A 3 8.41 -12.37 -36.95
N SER A 4 8.17 -11.28 -37.65
CA SER A 4 7.29 -10.18 -37.24
C SER A 4 5.84 -10.67 -37.10
N ASN A 5 5.30 -10.63 -35.89
CA ASN A 5 3.87 -10.80 -35.57
C ASN A 5 3.03 -9.59 -36.05
N CYS A 6 3.27 -9.08 -37.27
CA CYS A 6 2.55 -7.92 -37.81
C CYS A 6 1.05 -8.16 -38.03
N ALA A 7 0.55 -9.39 -37.90
CA ALA A 7 -0.79 -9.78 -38.35
C ALA A 7 -1.81 -10.10 -37.23
N ALA A 8 -1.48 -9.91 -35.95
CA ALA A 8 -2.38 -10.34 -34.87
C ALA A 8 -3.59 -9.40 -34.68
N ALA A 9 -3.39 -8.07 -34.74
CA ALA A 9 -4.47 -7.10 -34.60
C ALA A 9 -5.45 -7.10 -35.79
N ASP A 10 -4.96 -7.32 -37.02
CA ASP A 10 -5.77 -7.34 -38.25
C ASP A 10 -6.82 -8.46 -38.30
N LYS A 11 -6.71 -9.47 -37.43
CA LYS A 11 -7.65 -10.60 -37.36
C LYS A 11 -9.01 -10.23 -36.76
N VAL A 12 -9.06 -9.17 -35.94
CA VAL A 12 -10.28 -8.75 -35.27
C VAL A 12 -10.54 -7.29 -35.61
N LYS A 13 -11.67 -7.02 -36.28
CA LYS A 13 -12.05 -5.66 -36.65
C LYS A 13 -12.22 -4.81 -35.38
N PRO A 14 -11.55 -3.64 -35.29
CA PRO A 14 -11.74 -2.71 -34.18
C PRO A 14 -13.20 -2.27 -34.05
N ALA A 15 -13.75 -2.38 -32.84
CA ALA A 15 -15.09 -1.94 -32.52
C ALA A 15 -15.15 -1.54 -31.04
N ALA A 16 -15.37 -0.25 -30.78
CA ALA A 16 -15.55 0.23 -29.41
C ALA A 16 -16.83 -0.37 -28.82
N SER A 17 -16.69 -1.04 -27.69
CA SER A 17 -17.78 -1.62 -26.93
C SER A 17 -17.44 -1.50 -25.45
N PRO A 18 -17.56 -0.29 -24.86
CA PRO A 18 -17.27 -0.09 -23.46
C PRO A 18 -18.14 -1.03 -22.63
N ALA A 19 -17.57 -1.59 -21.56
CA ALA A 19 -18.23 -2.58 -20.72
C ALA A 19 -18.68 -3.89 -21.42
N ALA A 20 -18.03 -4.28 -22.53
CA ALA A 20 -18.28 -5.57 -23.18
C ALA A 20 -18.06 -6.78 -22.24
N ASP A 21 -19.03 -7.71 -22.22
CA ASP A 21 -18.97 -8.94 -21.41
C ASP A 21 -18.84 -10.21 -22.25
N LYS A 22 -19.10 -10.15 -23.57
CA LYS A 22 -18.95 -11.27 -24.50
C LYS A 22 -17.55 -11.31 -25.15
N PRO A 23 -16.97 -12.50 -25.38
CA PRO A 23 -15.65 -12.64 -25.97
C PRO A 23 -15.45 -11.94 -27.32
N ALA A 24 -16.48 -11.85 -28.17
CA ALA A 24 -16.39 -11.18 -29.47
C ALA A 24 -16.36 -9.65 -29.34
N GLU A 25 -17.21 -9.10 -28.48
CA GLU A 25 -17.29 -7.66 -28.20
C GLU A 25 -16.02 -7.20 -27.46
N ILE A 26 -15.54 -7.98 -26.48
CA ILE A 26 -14.27 -7.72 -25.78
C ILE A 26 -13.10 -7.70 -26.77
N ALA A 27 -13.00 -8.69 -27.68
CA ALA A 27 -11.94 -8.71 -28.67
C ALA A 27 -12.01 -7.49 -29.60
N GLY A 28 -13.21 -7.08 -30.03
CA GLY A 28 -13.42 -5.84 -30.77
C GLY A 28 -12.92 -4.60 -30.01
N ASN A 29 -13.20 -4.54 -28.70
CA ASN A 29 -12.79 -3.42 -27.84
C ASN A 29 -11.27 -3.40 -27.60
N ILE A 30 -10.64 -4.58 -27.44
CA ILE A 30 -9.16 -4.68 -27.36
C ILE A 30 -8.53 -4.17 -28.66
N SER A 31 -9.05 -4.59 -29.82
CA SER A 31 -8.56 -4.12 -31.13
C SER A 31 -8.79 -2.60 -31.31
N TYR A 32 -9.92 -2.08 -30.80
CA TYR A 32 -10.18 -0.64 -30.75
C TYR A 32 -9.11 0.11 -29.95
N HIS A 33 -8.80 -0.29 -28.72
CA HIS A 33 -7.77 0.38 -27.92
C HIS A 33 -6.38 0.27 -28.54
N ALA A 34 -6.02 -0.89 -29.11
CA ALA A 34 -4.75 -1.06 -29.80
C ALA A 34 -4.55 -0.04 -30.94
N GLN A 35 -5.63 0.32 -31.65
CA GLN A 35 -5.57 1.25 -32.78
C GLN A 35 -5.82 2.72 -32.40
N TYR A 36 -6.78 2.98 -31.51
CA TYR A 36 -7.29 4.34 -31.21
C TYR A 36 -6.87 4.86 -29.83
N SER A 37 -6.16 4.06 -29.03
CA SER A 37 -5.43 4.48 -27.84
C SER A 37 -3.94 4.09 -27.94
N PRO A 38 -3.24 4.38 -29.05
CA PRO A 38 -1.92 3.82 -29.27
C PRO A 38 -0.85 4.49 -28.41
N HIS A 39 0.02 3.67 -27.84
CA HIS A 39 1.26 4.08 -27.17
C HIS A 39 2.52 3.51 -27.86
N PHE A 40 2.32 2.82 -28.99
CA PHE A 40 3.32 2.07 -29.74
C PHE A 40 3.14 2.30 -31.24
N SER A 41 4.17 1.94 -32.02
CA SER A 41 4.07 1.96 -33.49
C SER A 41 3.04 0.92 -33.95
N PRO A 42 2.21 1.22 -34.96
CA PRO A 42 1.00 0.44 -35.27
C PRO A 42 1.27 -0.92 -35.94
N LEU A 43 2.52 -1.22 -36.32
CA LEU A 43 2.86 -2.41 -37.10
C LEU A 43 2.93 -3.68 -36.27
N ALA A 44 3.26 -3.59 -34.99
CA ALA A 44 3.42 -4.73 -34.11
C ALA A 44 2.30 -4.76 -33.07
N PHE A 45 1.73 -5.94 -32.87
CA PHE A 45 0.83 -6.20 -31.75
C PHE A 45 1.42 -7.36 -30.95
N GLY A 46 2.42 -7.05 -30.12
CA GLY A 46 3.12 -8.00 -29.26
C GLY A 46 2.42 -8.19 -27.91
N PRO A 47 3.01 -8.99 -27.00
CA PRO A 47 2.44 -9.22 -25.67
C PRO A 47 2.26 -7.94 -24.86
N GLU A 48 3.16 -6.97 -25.01
CA GLU A 48 3.11 -5.71 -24.26
C GLU A 48 1.97 -4.81 -24.78
N GLU A 49 1.87 -4.62 -26.11
CA GLU A 49 0.78 -3.89 -26.74
C GLU A 49 -0.58 -4.52 -26.42
N ALA A 50 -0.65 -5.86 -26.48
CA ALA A 50 -1.84 -6.61 -26.13
C ALA A 50 -2.22 -6.45 -24.65
N PHE A 51 -1.25 -6.38 -23.74
CA PHE A 51 -1.49 -6.10 -22.33
C PHE A 51 -2.14 -4.72 -22.14
N TYR A 52 -1.56 -3.65 -22.69
CA TYR A 52 -2.10 -2.29 -22.50
C TYR A 52 -3.51 -2.16 -23.10
N ALA A 53 -3.72 -2.64 -24.32
CA ALA A 53 -5.04 -2.62 -24.96
C ALA A 53 -6.08 -3.46 -24.18
N THR A 54 -5.66 -4.58 -23.59
CA THR A 54 -6.52 -5.38 -22.71
C THR A 54 -6.83 -4.64 -21.41
N ALA A 55 -5.85 -4.00 -20.78
CA ALA A 55 -6.03 -3.23 -19.55
C ALA A 55 -6.96 -2.02 -19.76
N GLU A 56 -6.84 -1.30 -20.87
CA GLU A 56 -7.72 -0.20 -21.24
C GLU A 56 -9.16 -0.68 -21.48
N SER A 57 -9.33 -1.79 -22.21
CA SER A 57 -10.63 -2.44 -22.39
C SER A 57 -11.28 -2.85 -21.06
N VAL A 58 -10.49 -3.34 -20.09
CA VAL A 58 -10.99 -3.60 -18.72
C VAL A 58 -11.30 -2.30 -17.99
N ARG A 59 -10.49 -1.26 -18.17
CA ARG A 59 -10.67 0.05 -17.50
C ARG A 59 -11.98 0.71 -17.92
N ASP A 60 -12.49 0.51 -19.12
CA ASP A 60 -13.83 0.99 -19.50
C ASP A 60 -14.92 0.52 -18.52
N HIS A 61 -14.92 -0.77 -18.16
CA HIS A 61 -15.81 -1.31 -17.12
C HIS A 61 -15.62 -0.62 -15.78
N LEU A 62 -14.36 -0.34 -15.42
CA LEU A 62 -14.02 0.27 -14.14
C LEU A 62 -14.46 1.73 -14.07
N ILE A 63 -14.35 2.49 -15.16
CA ILE A 63 -14.80 3.88 -15.24
C ILE A 63 -16.31 3.96 -15.05
N GLU A 64 -17.07 3.11 -15.74
CA GLU A 64 -18.54 3.08 -15.59
C GLU A 64 -18.93 2.80 -14.14
N ARG A 65 -18.39 1.72 -13.55
CA ARG A 65 -18.67 1.36 -12.14
C ARG A 65 -18.22 2.42 -11.15
N TRP A 66 -17.07 3.06 -11.38
CA TRP A 66 -16.55 4.11 -10.51
C TRP A 66 -17.42 5.36 -10.57
N ASN A 67 -17.85 5.78 -11.78
CA ASN A 67 -18.74 6.93 -11.97
C ASN A 67 -20.09 6.68 -11.28
N ASP A 68 -20.69 5.51 -11.49
CA ASP A 68 -21.95 5.11 -10.84
C ASP A 68 -21.83 5.16 -9.32
N THR A 69 -20.74 4.62 -8.78
CA THR A 69 -20.46 4.60 -7.34
C THR A 69 -20.27 6.02 -6.80
N TYR A 70 -19.50 6.86 -7.50
CA TYR A 70 -19.27 8.26 -7.13
C TYR A 70 -20.59 9.05 -7.05
N VAL A 71 -21.40 8.97 -8.11
CA VAL A 71 -22.72 9.65 -8.18
C VAL A 71 -23.65 9.11 -7.10
N HIS A 72 -23.66 7.80 -6.86
CA HIS A 72 -24.48 7.20 -5.81
C HIS A 72 -24.09 7.70 -4.42
N PHE A 73 -22.79 7.74 -4.08
CA PHE A 73 -22.32 8.27 -2.79
C PHE A 73 -22.52 9.79 -2.66
N HIS A 74 -22.41 10.53 -3.76
CA HIS A 74 -22.75 11.96 -3.76
C HIS A 74 -24.24 12.16 -3.43
N LYS A 75 -25.13 11.43 -4.09
CA LYS A 75 -26.59 11.54 -3.91
C LYS A 75 -27.08 11.05 -2.55
N THR A 76 -26.53 9.95 -2.05
CA THR A 76 -26.96 9.34 -0.77
C THR A 76 -26.32 9.99 0.45
N ASP A 77 -25.22 10.71 0.27
CA ASP A 77 -24.46 11.38 1.34
C ASP A 77 -24.24 10.47 2.58
N PRO A 78 -23.68 9.25 2.41
CA PRO A 78 -23.46 8.37 3.53
C PRO A 78 -22.27 8.89 4.36
N LYS A 79 -22.13 8.37 5.60
CA LYS A 79 -20.84 8.46 6.28
C LYS A 79 -19.80 7.71 5.46
N GLN A 80 -18.71 8.38 5.11
CA GLN A 80 -17.64 7.80 4.30
C GLN A 80 -16.35 7.68 5.12
N THR A 81 -15.70 6.53 5.01
CA THR A 81 -14.42 6.24 5.64
C THR A 81 -13.26 6.54 4.69
N TYR A 82 -12.21 7.14 5.21
CA TYR A 82 -11.00 7.46 4.46
C TYR A 82 -9.79 6.85 5.14
N TYR A 83 -9.12 5.94 4.44
CA TYR A 83 -7.97 5.22 4.93
C TYR A 83 -6.69 5.93 4.46
N LEU A 84 -5.92 6.51 5.37
CA LEU A 84 -4.67 7.19 5.05
C LEU A 84 -3.50 6.22 5.26
N SER A 85 -2.72 5.97 4.21
CA SER A 85 -1.53 5.14 4.33
C SER A 85 -0.41 5.60 3.40
N MET A 86 0.83 5.52 3.90
CA MET A 86 2.03 5.72 3.10
C MET A 86 2.33 4.55 2.17
N GLU A 87 1.61 3.42 2.27
CA GLU A 87 1.88 2.26 1.44
C GLU A 87 0.59 1.62 0.92
N TYR A 88 0.61 1.20 -0.34
CA TYR A 88 -0.36 0.27 -0.93
C TYR A 88 0.37 -0.74 -1.81
N LEU A 89 0.46 -1.99 -1.37
CA LEU A 89 0.91 -3.08 -2.24
C LEU A 89 -0.26 -3.60 -3.08
N GLN A 90 -0.69 -2.81 -4.07
CA GLN A 90 -1.76 -3.19 -5.00
C GLN A 90 -1.39 -4.46 -5.78
N GLY A 91 -0.14 -4.47 -6.24
CA GLY A 91 0.40 -5.46 -7.17
C GLY A 91 -0.24 -5.31 -8.55
N ARG A 92 -0.13 -6.36 -9.37
CA ARG A 92 -0.83 -6.46 -10.66
C ARG A 92 -2.35 -6.41 -10.50
N ALA A 93 -3.04 -5.67 -11.35
CA ALA A 93 -4.48 -5.41 -11.29
C ALA A 93 -5.28 -6.26 -12.28
N LEU A 94 -4.74 -6.64 -13.46
CA LEU A 94 -5.50 -7.26 -14.55
C LEU A 94 -6.33 -8.46 -14.08
N THR A 95 -5.69 -9.45 -13.45
CA THR A 95 -6.36 -10.67 -12.97
C THR A 95 -7.44 -10.38 -11.92
N ASN A 96 -7.22 -9.36 -11.08
CA ASN A 96 -8.17 -9.02 -10.02
C ASN A 96 -9.37 -8.25 -10.58
N ALA A 97 -9.14 -7.36 -11.54
CA ALA A 97 -10.20 -6.62 -12.20
C ALA A 97 -11.14 -7.58 -12.93
N VAL A 98 -10.64 -8.41 -13.86
CA VAL A 98 -11.50 -9.35 -14.61
C VAL A 98 -12.16 -10.39 -13.69
N GLY A 99 -11.48 -10.78 -12.60
CA GLY A 99 -12.01 -11.69 -11.59
C GLY A 99 -13.17 -11.09 -10.78
N ASN A 100 -13.03 -9.84 -10.32
CA ASN A 100 -14.08 -9.14 -9.57
C ASN A 100 -15.27 -8.76 -10.45
N LEU A 101 -15.02 -8.45 -11.73
CA LEU A 101 -16.04 -8.21 -12.75
C LEU A 101 -16.82 -9.48 -13.13
N GLY A 102 -16.28 -10.68 -12.87
CA GLY A 102 -16.91 -11.96 -13.19
C GLY A 102 -16.75 -12.41 -14.65
N ILE A 103 -15.78 -11.83 -15.37
CA ILE A 103 -15.62 -11.98 -16.83
C ILE A 103 -14.26 -12.57 -17.24
N THR A 104 -13.57 -13.25 -16.32
CA THR A 104 -12.27 -13.89 -16.58
C THR A 104 -12.29 -14.83 -17.79
N GLY A 105 -13.33 -15.68 -17.90
CA GLY A 105 -13.45 -16.61 -19.04
C GLY A 105 -13.62 -15.89 -20.37
N ALA A 106 -14.43 -14.83 -20.39
CA ALA A 106 -14.67 -14.05 -21.61
C ALA A 106 -13.41 -13.33 -22.10
N TYR A 107 -12.62 -12.77 -21.19
CA TYR A 107 -11.31 -12.18 -21.52
C TYR A 107 -10.31 -13.24 -21.98
N ALA A 108 -10.26 -14.41 -21.34
CA ALA A 108 -9.39 -15.50 -21.76
C ALA A 108 -9.69 -15.97 -23.20
N GLU A 109 -10.97 -16.06 -23.57
CA GLU A 109 -11.38 -16.39 -24.95
C GLU A 109 -11.11 -15.24 -25.94
N ALA A 110 -11.29 -13.99 -25.51
CA ALA A 110 -11.04 -12.82 -26.36
C ALA A 110 -9.55 -12.70 -26.73
N VAL A 111 -8.65 -12.79 -25.75
CA VAL A 111 -7.19 -12.66 -25.99
C VAL A 111 -6.63 -13.81 -26.83
N LYS A 112 -7.25 -15.00 -26.76
CA LYS A 112 -6.92 -16.14 -27.63
C LYS A 112 -7.12 -15.86 -29.12
N LYS A 113 -8.08 -14.98 -29.48
CA LYS A 113 -8.29 -14.59 -30.89
C LYS A 113 -7.10 -13.83 -31.48
N PHE A 114 -6.30 -13.19 -30.63
CA PHE A 114 -5.05 -12.53 -31.00
C PHE A 114 -3.83 -13.45 -30.90
N GLY A 115 -4.01 -14.72 -30.50
CA GLY A 115 -2.94 -15.70 -30.33
C GLY A 115 -2.24 -15.64 -28.97
N TYR A 116 -2.87 -15.05 -27.95
CA TYR A 116 -2.32 -14.94 -26.60
C TYR A 116 -3.10 -15.75 -25.57
N GLU A 117 -2.40 -16.18 -24.52
CA GLU A 117 -3.01 -16.65 -23.27
C GLU A 117 -3.06 -15.50 -22.27
N LEU A 118 -4.16 -15.41 -21.50
CA LEU A 118 -4.33 -14.32 -20.53
C LEU A 118 -3.19 -14.27 -19.50
N GLU A 119 -2.68 -15.44 -19.08
CA GLU A 119 -1.54 -15.55 -18.16
C GLU A 119 -0.26 -14.90 -18.74
N ALA A 120 -0.04 -15.00 -20.05
CA ALA A 120 1.11 -14.39 -20.71
C ALA A 120 1.04 -12.85 -20.66
N LEU A 121 -0.17 -12.28 -20.81
CA LEU A 121 -0.39 -10.83 -20.70
C LEU A 121 -0.21 -10.34 -19.26
N VAL A 122 -0.69 -11.11 -18.28
CA VAL A 122 -0.47 -10.82 -16.85
C VAL A 122 1.03 -10.81 -16.51
N GLY A 123 1.86 -11.55 -17.25
CA GLY A 123 3.33 -11.51 -17.13
C GLY A 123 3.98 -10.22 -17.62
N GLN A 124 3.30 -9.41 -18.45
CA GLN A 124 3.80 -8.12 -18.93
C GLN A 124 3.48 -6.97 -17.97
N GLU A 125 2.45 -7.14 -17.14
CA GLU A 125 2.05 -6.12 -16.17
C GLU A 125 3.12 -5.94 -15.08
N LYS A 126 3.57 -4.70 -14.86
CA LYS A 126 4.45 -4.36 -13.75
C LYS A 126 3.62 -4.15 -12.48
N ASP A 127 4.09 -4.67 -11.35
CA ASP A 127 3.49 -4.36 -10.05
C ASP A 127 3.58 -2.85 -9.76
N ALA A 128 2.47 -2.23 -9.36
CA ALA A 128 2.46 -0.83 -8.97
C ALA A 128 3.31 -0.62 -7.71
N ALA A 129 4.42 0.13 -7.84
CA ALA A 129 5.44 0.28 -6.80
C ALA A 129 5.03 1.28 -5.71
N LEU A 130 3.83 1.12 -5.16
CA LEU A 130 3.19 2.05 -4.21
C LEU A 130 3.33 1.62 -2.74
N GLY A 131 4.06 0.54 -2.46
CA GLY A 131 4.23 -0.02 -1.12
C GLY A 131 5.42 -0.96 -1.02
N ASN A 132 5.67 -1.51 0.17
CA ASN A 132 6.79 -2.38 0.47
C ASN A 132 6.39 -3.61 1.30
N GLY A 133 5.64 -3.42 2.38
CA GLY A 133 5.45 -4.45 3.41
C GLY A 133 4.01 -4.87 3.67
N GLY A 134 3.84 -5.62 4.76
CA GLY A 134 2.52 -6.07 5.24
C GLY A 134 1.55 -4.91 5.51
N LEU A 135 2.07 -3.73 5.90
CA LEU A 135 1.27 -2.52 6.11
C LEU A 135 0.52 -2.12 4.82
N GLY A 136 1.24 -2.00 3.70
CA GLY A 136 0.64 -1.66 2.41
C GLY A 136 -0.22 -2.78 1.81
N ARG A 137 0.12 -4.05 2.07
CA ARG A 137 -0.70 -5.17 1.59
C ARG A 137 -2.01 -5.28 2.36
N LEU A 138 -2.01 -4.98 3.66
CA LEU A 138 -3.21 -4.88 4.47
C LEU A 138 -4.13 -3.78 3.93
N ALA A 139 -3.59 -2.57 3.71
CA ALA A 139 -4.34 -1.46 3.13
C ALA A 139 -5.00 -1.84 1.79
N SER A 140 -4.27 -2.55 0.92
CA SER A 140 -4.80 -3.02 -0.36
C SER A 140 -5.86 -4.12 -0.22
N CYS A 141 -5.72 -5.03 0.75
CA CYS A 141 -6.75 -6.03 1.09
C CYS A 141 -8.02 -5.39 1.68
N PHE A 142 -7.87 -4.31 2.45
CA PHE A 142 -8.99 -3.53 2.98
C PHE A 142 -9.78 -2.89 1.85
N LEU A 143 -9.12 -2.26 0.88
CA LEU A 143 -9.82 -1.65 -0.26
C LEU A 143 -10.64 -2.66 -1.06
N ASP A 144 -10.07 -3.83 -1.38
CA ASP A 144 -10.82 -4.91 -2.06
C ASP A 144 -12.03 -5.38 -1.22
N SER A 145 -11.90 -5.43 0.11
CA SER A 145 -13.01 -5.80 1.00
C SER A 145 -14.05 -4.70 1.16
N MET A 146 -13.64 -3.45 1.27
CA MET A 146 -14.54 -2.28 1.31
C MET A 146 -15.38 -2.20 0.05
N ALA A 147 -14.76 -2.39 -1.12
CA ALA A 147 -15.45 -2.44 -2.40
C ALA A 147 -16.47 -3.58 -2.44
N THR A 148 -16.04 -4.80 -2.08
CA THR A 148 -16.87 -6.02 -2.10
C THR A 148 -18.04 -5.97 -1.12
N LEU A 149 -17.84 -5.36 0.06
CA LEU A 149 -18.88 -5.20 1.09
C LEU A 149 -19.79 -3.99 0.85
N ASN A 150 -19.65 -3.30 -0.30
CA ASN A 150 -20.41 -2.10 -0.64
C ASN A 150 -20.27 -0.96 0.38
N LEU A 151 -19.12 -0.87 1.05
CA LEU A 151 -18.87 0.18 2.03
C LEU A 151 -18.46 1.48 1.32
N PRO A 152 -19.02 2.64 1.71
CA PRO A 152 -18.54 3.94 1.28
C PRO A 152 -17.19 4.22 1.95
N ALA A 153 -16.11 3.80 1.32
CA ALA A 153 -14.77 4.01 1.82
C ALA A 153 -13.75 4.16 0.70
N TRP A 154 -12.77 5.03 0.88
CA TRP A 154 -11.66 5.25 -0.05
C TRP A 154 -10.30 5.11 0.64
N GLY A 155 -9.27 4.79 -0.14
CA GLY A 155 -7.87 4.90 0.29
C GLY A 155 -7.24 6.17 -0.27
N TYR A 156 -6.39 6.82 0.52
CA TYR A 156 -5.47 7.86 0.04
C TYR A 156 -4.03 7.46 0.26
N GLY A 157 -3.17 7.76 -0.71
CA GLY A 157 -1.74 7.51 -0.69
C GLY A 157 -0.95 8.48 -1.59
N LEU A 158 0.35 8.25 -1.71
CA LEU A 158 1.22 8.99 -2.63
C LEU A 158 1.52 8.18 -3.88
N ARG A 159 1.63 8.86 -5.03
CA ARG A 159 1.95 8.24 -6.32
C ARG A 159 3.46 8.08 -6.49
N TYR A 160 4.05 7.10 -5.80
CA TYR A 160 5.50 6.88 -5.84
C TYR A 160 5.98 6.44 -7.24
N ARG A 161 6.99 7.15 -7.76
CA ARG A 161 7.56 6.86 -9.08
C ARG A 161 8.47 5.64 -9.07
N TYR A 162 9.39 5.58 -8.10
CA TYR A 162 10.45 4.57 -8.05
C TYR A 162 10.28 3.55 -6.92
N GLY A 163 9.14 3.60 -6.22
CA GLY A 163 8.82 2.71 -5.10
C GLY A 163 9.86 2.72 -3.99
N LEU A 164 10.14 1.56 -3.40
CA LEU A 164 11.27 1.42 -2.47
C LEU A 164 12.58 1.19 -3.23
N PHE A 165 12.65 0.09 -3.98
CA PHE A 165 13.67 -0.26 -4.98
C PHE A 165 13.34 -1.64 -5.56
N LYS A 166 13.71 -1.89 -6.81
CA LYS A 166 13.78 -3.21 -7.42
C LYS A 166 15.05 -3.92 -6.94
N GLN A 167 14.90 -5.15 -6.45
CA GLN A 167 16.01 -5.93 -5.94
C GLN A 167 16.69 -6.67 -7.10
N ARG A 168 18.01 -6.53 -7.21
CA ARG A 168 18.86 -7.41 -8.04
C ARG A 168 19.80 -8.17 -7.13
N ILE A 169 20.07 -9.43 -7.49
CA ILE A 169 21.07 -10.25 -6.82
C ILE A 169 22.29 -10.35 -7.74
N THR A 170 23.44 -9.91 -7.25
CA THR A 170 24.73 -10.01 -7.92
C THR A 170 25.72 -10.80 -7.06
N LYS A 171 26.97 -10.92 -7.51
CA LYS A 171 28.02 -11.59 -6.72
C LYS A 171 28.24 -10.93 -5.36
N GLU A 172 28.00 -9.62 -5.23
CA GLU A 172 28.14 -8.89 -3.97
C GLU A 172 26.90 -9.00 -3.06
N GLY A 173 25.84 -9.66 -3.53
CA GLY A 173 24.57 -9.81 -2.81
C GLY A 173 23.49 -8.90 -3.37
N GLN A 174 22.74 -8.21 -2.49
CA GLN A 174 21.67 -7.32 -2.90
C GLN A 174 22.21 -6.00 -3.48
N GLU A 175 21.73 -5.65 -4.67
CA GLU A 175 21.81 -4.31 -5.26
C GLU A 175 20.40 -3.72 -5.40
N GLU A 176 20.29 -2.42 -5.15
CA GLU A 176 19.06 -1.65 -5.23
C GLU A 176 19.05 -0.81 -6.50
N ILE A 177 18.03 -0.98 -7.36
CA ILE A 177 17.79 -0.11 -8.51
C ILE A 177 16.37 0.50 -8.43
N ALA A 178 16.14 1.65 -9.02
CA ALA A 178 14.80 2.24 -9.06
C ALA A 178 13.80 1.33 -9.78
N GLU A 179 12.55 1.30 -9.30
CA GLU A 179 11.45 0.65 -10.02
C GLU A 179 11.06 1.49 -11.25
N ASP A 180 10.61 0.85 -12.32
CA ASP A 180 10.40 1.44 -13.65
C ASP A 180 8.92 1.32 -14.12
N TRP A 181 7.99 1.26 -13.16
CA TRP A 181 6.58 0.96 -13.42
C TRP A 181 5.82 2.11 -14.11
N LEU A 182 6.34 3.35 -14.01
CA LEU A 182 5.78 4.56 -14.63
C LEU A 182 6.64 5.14 -15.76
N ASP A 183 7.71 4.45 -16.17
CA ASP A 183 8.58 4.93 -17.26
C ASP A 183 7.86 5.03 -18.61
N LYS A 184 6.83 4.19 -18.80
CA LYS A 184 5.86 4.32 -19.89
C LYS A 184 4.62 5.05 -19.37
N PHE A 185 3.67 4.30 -18.84
CA PHE A 185 2.46 4.80 -18.19
C PHE A 185 1.77 3.65 -17.43
N SER A 186 0.87 3.98 -16.53
CA SER A 186 -0.05 3.00 -15.93
C SER A 186 -1.40 3.06 -16.66
N PRO A 187 -1.91 1.95 -17.22
CA PRO A 187 -3.20 1.94 -17.90
C PRO A 187 -4.38 2.02 -16.91
N TRP A 188 -4.14 1.93 -15.60
CA TRP A 188 -5.19 1.79 -14.58
C TRP A 188 -5.65 3.11 -13.98
N GLU A 189 -4.80 4.14 -13.99
CA GLU A 189 -5.04 5.38 -13.27
C GLU A 189 -5.81 6.41 -14.11
N ILE A 190 -6.49 7.32 -13.42
CA ILE A 190 -7.28 8.40 -14.03
C ILE A 190 -6.83 9.73 -13.42
N PRO A 191 -6.09 10.58 -14.16
CA PRO A 191 -5.73 11.91 -13.65
C PRO A 191 -6.98 12.78 -13.51
N ARG A 192 -7.06 13.55 -12.42
CA ARG A 192 -8.14 14.52 -12.14
C ARG A 192 -7.57 15.92 -12.10
N HIS A 193 -7.41 16.52 -13.28
CA HIS A 193 -6.77 17.83 -13.41
C HIS A 193 -7.55 18.99 -12.76
N ASP A 194 -8.83 18.78 -12.47
CA ASP A 194 -9.71 19.65 -11.70
C ASP A 194 -9.52 19.51 -10.18
N VAL A 195 -8.99 18.38 -9.70
CA VAL A 195 -8.76 18.09 -8.28
C VAL A 195 -7.28 18.38 -7.97
N VAL A 196 -7.02 19.65 -7.66
CA VAL A 196 -5.68 20.15 -7.32
C VAL A 196 -5.74 20.98 -6.04
N PHE A 197 -4.98 20.57 -5.03
CA PHE A 197 -4.92 21.29 -3.74
C PHE A 197 -3.53 21.86 -3.48
N PRO A 198 -3.42 23.10 -2.94
CA PRO A 198 -2.14 23.65 -2.51
C PRO A 198 -1.68 23.00 -1.21
N VAL A 199 -0.38 22.70 -1.11
CA VAL A 199 0.26 22.24 0.13
C VAL A 199 1.47 23.12 0.39
N ARG A 200 1.50 23.77 1.56
CA ARG A 200 2.57 24.67 1.97
C ARG A 200 3.63 23.94 2.78
N PHE A 201 4.88 24.41 2.72
CA PHE A 201 5.97 24.02 3.61
C PHE A 201 6.75 25.27 4.05
N PHE A 202 7.38 25.20 5.22
CA PHE A 202 8.12 26.31 5.82
C PHE A 202 7.21 27.52 6.09
N GLY A 203 7.66 28.74 5.82
CA GLY A 203 6.88 29.96 6.07
C GLY A 203 6.79 30.31 7.55
N HIS A 204 5.78 31.10 7.92
CA HIS A 204 5.55 31.57 9.28
C HIS A 204 4.06 31.86 9.54
N VAL A 205 3.69 32.00 10.81
CA VAL A 205 2.32 32.31 11.23
C VAL A 205 2.17 33.81 11.43
N GLU A 206 1.24 34.42 10.72
CA GLU A 206 0.77 35.78 10.97
C GLU A 206 -0.43 35.75 11.92
N ILE A 207 -0.49 36.74 12.82
CA ILE A 207 -1.65 36.99 13.69
C ILE A 207 -2.37 38.20 13.11
N LEU A 208 -3.60 38.01 12.68
CA LEU A 208 -4.44 39.06 12.11
C LEU A 208 -5.06 39.94 13.21
N PRO A 209 -5.57 41.14 12.88
CA PRO A 209 -6.10 42.09 13.88
C PRO A 209 -7.27 41.55 14.72
N ASP A 210 -8.03 40.60 14.19
CA ASP A 210 -9.13 39.91 14.91
C ASP A 210 -8.65 38.78 15.82
N GLY A 211 -7.33 38.52 15.87
CA GLY A 211 -6.70 37.46 16.64
C GLY A 211 -6.64 36.11 15.91
N SER A 212 -7.23 36.00 14.72
CA SER A 212 -7.12 34.80 13.89
C SER A 212 -5.68 34.61 13.39
N ARG A 213 -5.32 33.37 13.07
CA ARG A 213 -3.95 33.01 12.66
C ARG A 213 -3.96 32.55 11.22
N LYS A 214 -2.94 32.91 10.45
CA LYS A 214 -2.79 32.51 9.06
C LYS A 214 -1.38 32.04 8.77
N TRP A 215 -1.25 30.91 8.08
CA TRP A 215 0.04 30.38 7.65
C TRP A 215 0.43 30.91 6.27
N VAL A 216 1.50 31.70 6.20
CA VAL A 216 1.93 32.43 4.99
C VAL A 216 3.41 32.21 4.64
N GLY A 217 3.80 32.64 3.45
CA GLY A 217 5.18 32.50 2.94
C GLY A 217 5.59 31.04 2.69
N GLY A 218 6.89 30.79 2.63
CA GLY A 218 7.43 29.44 2.40
C GLY A 218 7.20 28.92 0.98
N GLU A 219 7.30 27.60 0.83
CA GLU A 219 7.14 26.89 -0.44
C GLU A 219 5.69 26.41 -0.58
N VAL A 220 5.07 26.55 -1.75
CA VAL A 220 3.74 25.99 -2.04
C VAL A 220 3.83 25.07 -3.24
N LEU A 221 3.43 23.82 -3.05
CA LEU A 221 3.32 22.82 -4.10
C LEU A 221 1.86 22.49 -4.38
N LYS A 222 1.59 21.86 -5.51
CA LYS A 222 0.27 21.38 -5.92
C LYS A 222 0.20 19.86 -5.76
N ALA A 223 -0.88 19.38 -5.16
CA ALA A 223 -1.24 17.97 -5.10
C ALA A 223 -2.28 17.65 -6.17
N LEU A 224 -1.85 16.94 -7.22
CA LEU A 224 -2.72 16.46 -8.29
C LEU A 224 -3.23 15.06 -7.96
N ALA A 225 -4.54 14.85 -8.06
CA ALA A 225 -5.15 13.54 -7.82
C ALA A 225 -5.05 12.62 -9.04
N TYR A 226 -4.75 11.35 -8.77
CA TYR A 226 -4.90 10.22 -9.68
C TYR A 226 -5.79 9.17 -9.01
N ASP A 227 -6.91 8.82 -9.61
CA ASP A 227 -7.78 7.77 -9.10
C ASP A 227 -7.40 6.42 -9.71
N VAL A 228 -7.23 5.41 -8.85
CA VAL A 228 -7.12 3.99 -9.24
C VAL A 228 -8.41 3.29 -8.79
N PRO A 229 -9.32 2.95 -9.71
CA PRO A 229 -10.56 2.26 -9.36
C PRO A 229 -10.32 0.90 -8.71
N ILE A 230 -11.04 0.61 -7.63
CA ILE A 230 -10.99 -0.67 -6.92
C ILE A 230 -12.35 -1.37 -7.06
N PRO A 231 -12.50 -2.33 -7.99
CA PRO A 231 -13.76 -3.06 -8.19
C PRO A 231 -14.02 -4.06 -7.06
N GLY A 232 -15.25 -4.11 -6.54
CA GLY A 232 -15.67 -5.15 -5.61
C GLY A 232 -16.05 -6.46 -6.31
N TYR A 233 -15.88 -7.60 -5.62
CA TYR A 233 -16.24 -8.92 -6.15
C TYR A 233 -17.76 -9.09 -6.26
N LYS A 234 -18.26 -9.39 -7.47
CA LYS A 234 -19.70 -9.61 -7.75
C LYS A 234 -20.60 -8.46 -7.26
N THR A 235 -20.13 -7.22 -7.34
CA THR A 235 -20.91 -6.00 -7.08
C THR A 235 -20.59 -4.91 -8.11
N LYS A 236 -21.52 -3.97 -8.30
CA LYS A 236 -21.28 -2.75 -9.09
C LYS A 236 -20.39 -1.74 -8.37
N ASN A 237 -20.29 -1.82 -7.04
CA ASN A 237 -19.51 -0.88 -6.25
C ASN A 237 -18.02 -0.92 -6.63
N ALA A 238 -17.50 0.21 -7.10
CA ALA A 238 -16.08 0.42 -7.39
C ALA A 238 -15.62 1.70 -6.70
N ILE A 239 -14.81 1.53 -5.65
CA ILE A 239 -14.30 2.65 -4.83
C ILE A 239 -12.98 3.19 -5.42
N SER A 240 -12.36 4.17 -4.77
CA SER A 240 -11.07 4.74 -5.20
C SER A 240 -9.94 4.42 -4.23
N LEU A 241 -8.77 4.10 -4.79
CA LEU A 241 -7.49 4.52 -4.22
C LEU A 241 -7.09 5.82 -4.92
N ARG A 242 -7.18 6.95 -4.20
CA ARG A 242 -6.73 8.25 -4.69
C ARG A 242 -5.28 8.48 -4.31
N LEU A 243 -4.44 8.72 -5.31
CA LEU A 243 -3.01 8.94 -5.18
C LEU A 243 -2.68 10.40 -5.46
N TRP A 244 -1.80 10.99 -4.65
CA TRP A 244 -1.33 12.35 -4.84
C TRP A 244 0.02 12.40 -5.54
N GLU A 245 0.11 13.17 -6.61
CA GLU A 245 1.36 13.59 -7.25
C GLU A 245 1.71 15.02 -6.83
N ALA A 246 2.93 15.23 -6.37
CA ALA A 246 3.46 16.56 -6.04
C ALA A 246 4.00 17.24 -7.30
N LYS A 247 3.51 18.45 -7.58
CA LYS A 247 3.93 19.26 -8.73
C LYS A 247 4.20 20.70 -8.32
N ALA A 248 5.20 21.31 -8.96
CA ALA A 248 5.29 22.76 -9.09
C ALA A 248 4.48 23.21 -10.33
N THR A 249 4.15 24.48 -10.40
CA THR A 249 3.51 25.09 -11.57
C THR A 249 4.54 25.58 -12.58
N ALA A 250 4.13 25.84 -13.82
CA ALA A 250 5.04 26.38 -14.84
C ALA A 250 5.64 27.74 -14.43
N GLU A 251 4.89 28.55 -13.67
CA GLU A 251 5.34 29.85 -13.15
C GLU A 251 6.50 29.73 -12.15
N ASP A 252 6.66 28.56 -11.53
CA ASP A 252 7.74 28.27 -10.58
C ASP A 252 9.09 27.98 -11.29
N PHE A 253 9.12 27.98 -12.63
CA PHE A 253 10.34 27.83 -13.40
C PHE A 253 10.98 29.19 -13.70
N ASN A 254 12.18 29.43 -13.17
CA ASN A 254 12.84 30.73 -13.31
C ASN A 254 13.61 30.84 -14.64
N LEU A 255 12.94 31.41 -15.66
CA LEU A 255 13.54 31.62 -16.99
C LEU A 255 14.77 32.54 -16.98
N PHE A 256 14.85 33.51 -16.06
CA PHE A 256 16.02 34.37 -15.95
C PHE A 256 17.25 33.55 -15.55
N GLN A 257 17.15 32.76 -14.48
CA GLN A 257 18.22 31.87 -14.03
C GLN A 257 18.57 30.81 -15.07
N PHE A 258 17.57 30.26 -15.77
CA PHE A 258 17.81 29.27 -16.81
C PHE A 258 18.64 29.84 -17.96
N ASN A 259 18.29 31.03 -18.46
CA ASN A 259 19.01 31.70 -19.54
C ASN A 259 20.41 32.19 -19.11
N ASP A 260 20.63 32.38 -17.81
CA ASP A 260 21.96 32.67 -17.22
C ASP A 260 22.80 31.39 -16.97
N GLY A 261 22.31 30.21 -17.40
CA GLY A 261 23.01 28.93 -17.24
C GLY A 261 22.89 28.30 -15.84
N GLN A 262 22.08 28.87 -14.95
CA GLN A 262 21.86 28.39 -13.58
C GLN A 262 20.73 27.34 -13.53
N TYR A 263 20.89 26.23 -14.23
CA TYR A 263 19.82 25.25 -14.47
C TYR A 263 19.23 24.64 -13.19
N GLU A 264 20.07 24.22 -12.24
CA GLU A 264 19.64 23.64 -10.95
C GLU A 264 18.75 24.63 -10.16
N SER A 265 19.19 25.88 -10.04
CA SER A 265 18.45 26.95 -9.37
C SER A 265 17.12 27.24 -10.07
N SER A 266 17.12 27.25 -11.41
CA SER A 266 15.94 27.58 -12.21
C SER A 266 14.78 26.61 -12.04
N ALA A 267 15.08 25.33 -11.75
CA ALA A 267 14.11 24.24 -11.61
C ALA A 267 13.98 23.74 -10.16
N GLN A 268 14.54 24.45 -9.17
CA GLN A 268 14.66 23.96 -7.80
C GLN A 268 13.31 23.57 -7.17
N LEU A 269 12.23 24.31 -7.43
CA LEU A 269 10.91 23.99 -6.89
C LEU A 269 10.28 22.77 -7.58
N HIS A 270 10.53 22.59 -8.88
CA HIS A 270 10.14 21.38 -9.62
C HIS A 270 10.85 20.14 -9.03
N ALA A 271 12.17 20.21 -8.84
CA ALA A 271 12.94 19.13 -8.23
C ALA A 271 12.46 18.77 -6.82
N ARG A 272 12.17 19.78 -5.98
CA ARG A 272 11.61 19.57 -4.63
C ARG A 272 10.23 18.90 -4.65
N ALA A 273 9.39 19.20 -5.64
CA ALA A 273 8.11 18.54 -5.80
C ALA A 273 8.28 17.07 -6.17
N GLU A 274 9.14 16.78 -7.15
CA GLU A 274 9.42 15.41 -7.60
C GLU A 274 9.99 14.53 -6.48
N GLN A 275 10.85 15.09 -5.61
CA GLN A 275 11.41 14.38 -4.46
C GLN A 275 10.35 13.78 -3.53
N ILE A 276 9.21 14.45 -3.33
CA ILE A 276 8.13 13.97 -2.44
C ILE A 276 7.57 12.64 -2.94
N CYS A 277 7.40 12.48 -4.25
CA CYS A 277 6.84 11.27 -4.86
C CYS A 277 7.90 10.36 -5.48
N ALA A 278 9.20 10.61 -5.27
CA ALA A 278 10.26 9.82 -5.87
C ALA A 278 10.30 8.40 -5.29
N VAL A 279 10.57 8.27 -3.98
CA VAL A 279 10.76 6.98 -3.31
C VAL A 279 9.95 6.86 -2.03
N LEU A 280 9.55 5.64 -1.69
CA LEU A 280 8.93 5.27 -0.44
C LEU A 280 10.00 5.15 0.66
N TYR A 281 9.78 5.83 1.80
CA TYR A 281 10.70 5.86 2.95
C TYR A 281 12.14 6.25 2.56
N PRO A 282 12.34 7.49 2.08
CA PRO A 282 13.68 8.00 1.83
C PRO A 282 14.53 7.91 3.10
N GLY A 283 15.83 7.62 2.94
CA GLY A 283 16.75 7.52 4.07
C GLY A 283 16.78 8.81 4.90
N ASP A 284 16.65 8.70 6.21
CA ASP A 284 16.43 9.82 7.15
C ASP A 284 17.55 9.99 8.18
N ALA A 285 18.75 9.49 7.85
CA ALA A 285 19.94 9.69 8.67
C ALA A 285 20.32 11.20 8.76
N THR A 286 20.16 11.95 7.67
CA THR A 286 20.46 13.40 7.59
C THR A 286 19.26 14.27 7.99
N GLU A 287 19.43 15.60 8.08
CA GLU A 287 18.31 16.52 8.31
C GLU A 287 17.40 16.61 7.08
N GLU A 288 17.98 16.62 5.89
CA GLU A 288 17.28 16.71 4.60
C GLU A 288 16.38 15.49 4.39
N GLY A 289 16.86 14.29 4.71
CA GLY A 289 16.07 13.06 4.65
C GLY A 289 14.90 13.07 5.64
N LYS A 290 15.12 13.59 6.86
CA LYS A 290 14.07 13.80 7.86
C LYS A 290 13.02 14.79 7.38
N LEU A 291 13.45 15.93 6.84
CA LEU A 291 12.57 16.95 6.26
C LEU A 291 11.75 16.35 5.11
N LEU A 292 12.36 15.60 4.20
CA LEU A 292 11.66 14.98 3.07
C LEU A 292 10.61 13.97 3.55
N ARG A 293 10.94 13.11 4.51
CA ARG A 293 9.98 12.14 5.08
C ARG A 293 8.81 12.85 5.76
N LEU A 294 9.07 13.94 6.49
CA LEU A 294 8.00 14.76 7.09
C LEU A 294 7.17 15.51 6.02
N LYS A 295 7.80 15.99 4.94
CA LYS A 295 7.11 16.57 3.77
C LYS A 295 6.15 15.56 3.14
N GLN A 296 6.57 14.31 2.94
CA GLN A 296 5.71 13.25 2.41
C GLN A 296 4.47 13.00 3.29
N GLN A 297 4.68 12.87 4.60
CA GLN A 297 3.59 12.66 5.57
C GLN A 297 2.60 13.83 5.54
N PHE A 298 3.11 15.07 5.60
CA PHE A 298 2.25 16.26 5.58
C PHE A 298 1.50 16.40 4.26
N PHE A 299 2.19 16.16 3.15
CA PHE A 299 1.62 16.25 1.81
C PHE A 299 0.42 15.31 1.62
N LEU A 300 0.56 14.06 2.06
CA LEU A 300 -0.54 13.10 2.09
C LEU A 300 -1.71 13.63 2.94
N CYS A 301 -1.43 14.08 4.16
CA CYS A 301 -2.48 14.52 5.09
C CYS A 301 -3.24 15.74 4.59
N SER A 302 -2.52 16.80 4.19
CA SER A 302 -3.13 18.08 3.79
C SER A 302 -3.94 17.93 2.51
N ALA A 303 -3.40 17.31 1.45
CA ALA A 303 -4.13 17.13 0.20
C ALA A 303 -5.40 16.27 0.42
N SER A 304 -5.29 15.20 1.19
CA SER A 304 -6.42 14.30 1.45
C SER A 304 -7.52 14.98 2.28
N LEU A 305 -7.16 15.73 3.33
CA LEU A 305 -8.16 16.42 4.17
C LEU A 305 -8.85 17.56 3.42
N GLN A 306 -8.13 18.33 2.62
CA GLN A 306 -8.73 19.35 1.76
C GLN A 306 -9.76 18.73 0.79
N ASP A 307 -9.44 17.60 0.17
CA ASP A 307 -10.36 16.86 -0.70
C ASP A 307 -11.57 16.29 0.05
N MET A 308 -11.39 15.79 1.27
CA MET A 308 -12.50 15.32 2.12
C MET A 308 -13.44 16.46 2.51
N ILE A 309 -12.90 17.62 2.88
CA ILE A 309 -13.68 18.82 3.20
C ILE A 309 -14.43 19.32 1.97
N ALA A 310 -13.76 19.40 0.82
CA ALA A 310 -14.38 19.79 -0.44
C ALA A 310 -15.59 18.89 -0.76
N ARG A 311 -15.42 17.57 -0.66
CA ARG A 311 -16.51 16.60 -0.88
C ARG A 311 -17.63 16.69 0.15
N PHE A 312 -17.30 16.93 1.42
CA PHE A 312 -18.30 17.12 2.47
C PHE A 312 -19.21 18.32 2.15
N LYS A 313 -18.64 19.42 1.68
CA LYS A 313 -19.34 20.64 1.25
C LYS A 313 -20.10 20.44 -0.06
N GLU A 314 -19.50 19.78 -1.04
CA GLU A 314 -20.10 19.54 -2.37
C GLU A 314 -21.44 18.78 -2.29
N ARG A 315 -21.56 17.83 -1.36
CA ARG A 315 -22.76 16.99 -1.22
C ARG A 315 -24.01 17.74 -0.74
N LYS A 316 -23.85 18.85 -0.03
CA LYS A 316 -24.98 19.66 0.45
C LYS A 316 -24.61 21.14 0.53
N ALA A 317 -25.38 21.96 -0.18
CA ALA A 317 -25.17 23.41 -0.24
C ALA A 317 -25.18 24.10 1.14
N ASP A 318 -25.97 23.62 2.11
CA ASP A 318 -26.05 24.22 3.45
C ASP A 318 -24.82 23.95 4.34
N ARG A 319 -23.95 22.99 3.97
CA ARG A 319 -22.64 22.79 4.62
C ARG A 319 -21.63 23.85 4.23
N VAL A 320 -21.81 24.47 3.06
CA VAL A 320 -21.02 25.65 2.66
C VAL A 320 -21.26 26.80 3.65
N SER A 321 -22.46 26.88 4.24
CA SER A 321 -22.83 27.88 5.25
C SER A 321 -22.54 27.49 6.71
N GLY A 322 -21.73 26.47 6.98
CA GLY A 322 -21.12 26.28 8.31
C GLY A 322 -21.72 25.21 9.24
N LYS A 323 -22.47 24.21 8.75
CA LYS A 323 -22.94 23.06 9.58
C LYS A 323 -21.85 22.01 9.85
N TRP A 324 -20.78 22.41 10.53
CA TRP A 324 -19.60 21.56 10.75
C TRP A 324 -19.81 20.44 11.77
N SER A 325 -20.81 20.55 12.65
CA SER A 325 -21.18 19.51 13.60
C SER A 325 -21.60 18.18 12.92
N GLU A 326 -22.01 18.20 11.65
CA GLU A 326 -22.29 17.01 10.86
C GLU A 326 -21.02 16.28 10.39
N PHE A 327 -19.87 16.95 10.33
CA PHE A 327 -18.64 16.40 9.77
C PHE A 327 -18.24 15.03 10.35
N PRO A 328 -18.15 14.82 11.68
CA PRO A 328 -17.79 13.50 12.23
C PRO A 328 -18.89 12.43 12.04
N SER A 329 -20.13 12.83 11.71
CA SER A 329 -21.19 11.90 11.32
C SER A 329 -21.13 11.51 9.84
N LYS A 330 -20.32 12.21 9.04
CA LYS A 330 -20.20 12.02 7.58
C LYS A 330 -18.81 11.61 7.13
N VAL A 331 -17.81 11.82 7.97
CA VAL A 331 -16.39 11.55 7.70
C VAL A 331 -15.83 10.70 8.83
N ALA A 332 -15.07 9.67 8.47
CA ALA A 332 -14.17 8.96 9.37
C ALA A 332 -12.79 8.89 8.73
N VAL A 333 -11.74 9.22 9.48
CA VAL A 333 -10.35 9.18 9.01
C VAL A 333 -9.59 8.13 9.83
N GLN A 334 -9.07 7.13 9.13
CA GLN A 334 -8.26 6.08 9.74
C GLN A 334 -6.77 6.33 9.48
N LEU A 335 -6.00 6.48 10.56
CA LEU A 335 -4.55 6.60 10.53
C LEU A 335 -3.92 5.21 10.55
N ASN A 336 -3.28 4.81 9.44
CA ASN A 336 -2.57 3.55 9.35
C ASN A 336 -1.11 3.71 9.81
N ASP A 337 -0.83 3.34 11.07
CA ASP A 337 0.39 3.66 11.80
C ASP A 337 0.55 5.18 12.11
N THR A 338 1.72 5.64 12.55
CA THR A 338 1.97 7.06 12.90
C THR A 338 2.27 7.96 11.72
N HIS A 339 2.48 7.42 10.52
CA HIS A 339 2.85 8.26 9.37
C HIS A 339 1.82 9.37 9.06
N PRO A 340 0.49 9.13 9.09
CA PRO A 340 -0.48 10.18 8.84
C PRO A 340 -0.91 10.94 10.11
N THR A 341 -0.14 10.91 11.22
CA THR A 341 -0.48 11.65 12.46
C THR A 341 -0.74 13.14 12.21
N LEU A 342 -0.07 13.75 11.22
CA LEU A 342 -0.25 15.16 10.87
C LEU A 342 -1.66 15.50 10.38
N ALA A 343 -2.50 14.51 10.06
CA ALA A 343 -3.92 14.73 9.78
C ALA A 343 -4.66 15.36 10.98
N ILE A 344 -4.21 15.10 12.21
CA ILE A 344 -4.81 15.68 13.43
C ILE A 344 -4.61 17.22 13.45
N PRO A 345 -3.38 17.76 13.51
CA PRO A 345 -3.18 19.19 13.54
C PRO A 345 -3.56 19.88 12.22
N GLU A 346 -3.51 19.19 11.08
CA GLU A 346 -3.96 19.77 9.80
C GLU A 346 -5.48 19.92 9.72
N LEU A 347 -6.26 18.96 10.22
CA LEU A 347 -7.71 19.12 10.29
C LEU A 347 -8.08 20.27 11.23
N MET A 348 -7.44 20.35 12.40
CA MET A 348 -7.58 21.50 13.30
C MET A 348 -7.26 22.83 12.60
N ARG A 349 -6.15 22.89 11.86
CA ARG A 349 -5.75 24.09 11.11
C ARG A 349 -6.79 24.47 10.07
N LEU A 350 -7.23 23.53 9.23
CA LEU A 350 -8.23 23.79 8.19
C LEU A 350 -9.53 24.31 8.80
N LEU A 351 -10.02 23.67 9.87
CA LEU A 351 -11.26 24.09 10.54
C LEU A 351 -11.14 25.47 11.19
N MET A 352 -10.03 25.79 11.86
CA MET A 352 -9.88 27.07 12.55
C MET A 352 -9.48 28.21 11.61
N ASP A 353 -8.42 28.00 10.83
CA ASP A 353 -7.77 29.07 10.07
C ASP A 353 -8.49 29.34 8.73
N GLU A 354 -9.05 28.32 8.08
CA GLU A 354 -9.74 28.48 6.78
C GLU A 354 -11.27 28.56 6.94
N GLU A 355 -11.85 27.79 7.87
CA GLU A 355 -13.30 27.70 8.07
C GLU A 355 -13.81 28.54 9.25
N GLY A 356 -12.91 29.14 10.03
CA GLY A 356 -13.24 30.12 11.07
C GLY A 356 -13.78 29.53 12.38
N LEU A 357 -13.64 28.23 12.63
CA LEU A 357 -14.14 27.60 13.87
C LEU A 357 -13.28 27.98 15.08
N GLY A 358 -13.93 28.03 16.24
CA GLY A 358 -13.23 28.07 17.52
C GLY A 358 -12.53 26.75 17.84
N TRP A 359 -11.53 26.80 18.72
CA TRP A 359 -10.72 25.64 19.10
C TRP A 359 -11.56 24.44 19.58
N ASP A 360 -12.50 24.67 20.50
CA ASP A 360 -13.23 23.57 21.15
C ASP A 360 -14.16 22.84 20.16
N GLU A 361 -14.77 23.58 19.23
CA GLU A 361 -15.59 23.01 18.16
C GLU A 361 -14.74 22.22 17.16
N ALA A 362 -13.61 22.79 16.70
CA ALA A 362 -12.68 22.12 15.81
C ALA A 362 -12.08 20.86 16.45
N TRP A 363 -11.78 20.90 17.76
CA TRP A 363 -11.26 19.77 18.51
C TRP A 363 -12.27 18.64 18.65
N ASP A 364 -13.53 18.95 18.99
CA ASP A 364 -14.59 17.93 19.07
C ASP A 364 -14.81 17.24 17.71
N ILE A 365 -14.84 18.01 16.62
CA ILE A 365 -14.93 17.46 15.26
C ILE A 365 -13.74 16.56 14.96
N THR A 366 -12.51 17.04 15.22
CA THR A 366 -11.28 16.30 14.95
C THR A 366 -11.24 15.00 15.76
N TYR A 367 -11.52 15.07 17.06
CA TYR A 367 -11.52 13.93 17.96
C TYR A 367 -12.51 12.84 17.51
N ARG A 368 -13.73 13.23 17.12
CA ARG A 368 -14.78 12.29 16.67
C ARG A 368 -14.59 11.80 15.23
N THR A 369 -13.68 12.40 14.46
CA THR A 369 -13.38 12.00 13.08
C THR A 369 -12.23 11.00 13.01
N VAL A 370 -11.21 11.15 13.85
CA VAL A 370 -9.93 10.44 13.71
C VAL A 370 -9.85 9.17 14.57
N SER A 371 -9.38 8.08 13.96
CA SER A 371 -9.06 6.80 14.61
C SER A 371 -7.65 6.34 14.24
N TYR A 372 -6.97 5.64 15.16
CA TYR A 372 -5.57 5.23 15.00
C TYR A 372 -5.39 3.70 15.10
N THR A 373 -4.73 3.10 14.11
CA THR A 373 -4.28 1.70 14.16
C THR A 373 -2.78 1.64 14.37
N ASN A 374 -2.35 0.95 15.43
CA ASN A 374 -0.95 0.68 15.72
C ASN A 374 -0.54 -0.73 15.24
N HIS A 375 0.65 -0.83 14.62
CA HIS A 375 1.22 -2.10 14.13
C HIS A 375 2.53 -2.50 14.84
N THR A 376 2.90 -1.78 15.91
CA THR A 376 4.24 -1.84 16.50
C THR A 376 4.15 -1.93 18.02
N VAL A 377 4.75 -2.99 18.57
CA VAL A 377 4.90 -3.18 20.02
C VAL A 377 6.19 -2.61 20.60
N LEU A 378 7.20 -2.37 19.75
CA LEU A 378 8.51 -1.86 20.16
C LEU A 378 8.46 -0.34 20.36
N PRO A 379 8.62 0.19 21.59
CA PRO A 379 8.54 1.63 21.86
C PRO A 379 9.54 2.45 21.03
N GLU A 380 10.71 1.89 20.73
CA GLU A 380 11.77 2.52 19.93
C GLU A 380 11.42 2.67 18.45
N ALA A 381 10.42 1.94 17.95
CA ALA A 381 9.97 2.00 16.57
C ALA A 381 8.78 2.96 16.38
N LEU A 382 8.26 3.58 17.45
CA LEU A 382 7.26 4.64 17.36
C LEU A 382 7.92 5.96 16.93
N GLU A 383 7.36 6.60 15.90
CA GLU A 383 7.97 7.79 15.31
C GLU A 383 8.07 8.96 16.32
N LYS A 384 9.26 9.57 16.35
CA LYS A 384 9.57 10.78 17.10
C LYS A 384 10.24 11.79 16.17
N TRP A 385 9.72 13.01 16.12
CA TRP A 385 10.28 14.08 15.29
C TRP A 385 10.92 15.15 16.14
N SER A 386 12.07 15.69 15.71
CA SER A 386 12.67 16.86 16.37
C SER A 386 11.70 18.03 16.34
N GLN A 387 11.48 18.66 17.49
CA GLN A 387 10.63 19.86 17.59
C GLN A 387 11.17 21.00 16.72
N ILE A 388 12.50 21.09 16.56
CA ILE A 388 13.15 22.12 15.72
C ILE A 388 12.82 21.86 14.24
N VAL A 389 12.96 20.62 13.78
CA VAL A 389 12.66 20.23 12.40
C VAL A 389 11.18 20.49 12.09
N MET A 390 10.29 20.10 13.00
CA MET A 390 8.85 20.30 12.80
C MET A 390 8.45 21.77 12.87
N ARG A 391 9.03 22.58 13.76
CA ARG A 391 8.75 24.04 13.80
C ARG A 391 9.24 24.76 12.56
N LYS A 392 10.39 24.37 12.02
CA LYS A 392 10.93 24.91 10.76
C LYS A 392 10.01 24.58 9.58
N LEU A 393 9.57 23.33 9.46
CA LEU A 393 8.78 22.88 8.31
C LEU A 393 7.29 23.22 8.41
N LEU A 394 6.71 23.11 9.60
CA LEU A 394 5.27 23.17 9.88
C LEU A 394 4.99 24.04 11.12
N PRO A 395 5.31 25.35 11.06
CA PRO A 395 5.24 26.23 12.24
C PRO A 395 3.82 26.30 12.82
N ARG A 396 2.79 26.38 11.97
CA ARG A 396 1.39 26.43 12.41
C ARG A 396 0.95 25.15 13.12
N HIS A 397 1.36 23.99 12.61
CA HIS A 397 1.05 22.70 13.21
C HIS A 397 1.73 22.53 14.56
N MET A 398 2.95 23.06 14.74
CA MET A 398 3.61 23.06 16.05
C MET A 398 2.84 23.87 17.10
N GLU A 399 2.29 25.04 16.76
CA GLU A 399 1.43 25.80 17.69
C GLU A 399 0.19 24.99 18.10
N ILE A 400 -0.43 24.29 17.15
CA ILE A 400 -1.59 23.44 17.42
C ILE A 400 -1.19 22.25 18.31
N ILE A 401 -0.06 21.60 18.03
CA ILE A 401 0.43 20.48 18.84
C ILE A 401 0.76 20.93 20.27
N GLU A 402 1.37 22.10 20.43
CA GLU A 402 1.63 22.71 21.74
C GLU A 402 0.35 22.94 22.54
N GLU A 403 -0.70 23.46 21.90
CA GLU A 403 -1.98 23.69 22.55
C GLU A 403 -2.72 22.37 22.86
N ILE A 404 -2.64 21.35 22.00
CA ILE A 404 -3.14 19.99 22.27
C ILE A 404 -2.44 19.43 23.53
N ASP A 405 -1.11 19.49 23.57
CA ASP A 405 -0.33 18.96 24.69
C ASP A 405 -0.61 19.71 25.99
N LYS A 406 -0.73 21.05 25.94
CA LYS A 406 -1.08 21.88 27.08
C LYS A 406 -2.45 21.50 27.65
N ARG A 407 -3.49 21.47 26.81
CA ARG A 407 -4.86 21.12 27.23
C ARG A 407 -4.97 19.69 27.73
N PHE A 408 -4.24 18.76 27.12
CA PHE A 408 -4.16 17.38 27.61
C PHE A 408 -3.56 17.33 29.03
N ARG A 409 -2.44 18.01 29.27
CA ARG A 409 -1.82 18.07 30.61
C ARG A 409 -2.74 18.70 31.65
N GLU A 410 -3.40 19.81 31.31
CA GLU A 410 -4.38 20.45 32.17
C GLU A 410 -5.58 19.55 32.48
N MET A 411 -6.05 18.77 31.49
CA MET A 411 -7.10 17.77 31.68
C MET A 411 -6.66 16.67 32.65
N VAL A 412 -5.43 16.16 32.52
CA VAL A 412 -4.88 15.15 33.45
C VAL A 412 -4.79 15.72 34.86
N ILE A 413 -4.22 16.90 35.06
CA ILE A 413 -4.08 17.54 36.39
C ILE A 413 -5.45 17.80 37.03
N SER A 414 -6.44 18.23 36.24
CA SER A 414 -7.76 18.59 36.76
C SER A 414 -8.67 17.39 37.03
N LYS A 415 -8.64 16.35 36.18
CA LYS A 415 -9.59 15.21 36.23
C LYS A 415 -8.98 13.90 36.69
N HIS A 416 -7.65 13.75 36.64
CA HIS A 416 -6.91 12.53 36.92
C HIS A 416 -5.67 12.83 37.77
N LYS A 417 -5.86 13.41 38.96
CA LYS A 417 -4.78 13.84 39.86
C LYS A 417 -3.81 12.71 40.21
N GLU A 418 -4.31 11.48 40.29
CA GLU A 418 -3.52 10.27 40.49
C GLU A 418 -2.50 9.98 39.38
N MET A 419 -2.69 10.60 38.20
CA MET A 419 -1.83 10.45 37.02
C MET A 419 -0.83 11.61 36.85
N GLU A 420 -0.82 12.61 37.73
CA GLU A 420 0.05 13.78 37.62
C GLU A 420 1.54 13.40 37.54
N GLY A 421 1.99 12.45 38.37
CA GLY A 421 3.37 11.93 38.36
C GLY A 421 3.77 11.15 37.10
N LYS A 422 2.82 10.86 36.19
CA LYS A 422 3.05 10.14 34.93
C LYS A 422 3.00 11.03 33.70
N ILE A 423 2.72 12.33 33.85
CA ILE A 423 2.59 13.26 32.72
C ILE A 423 3.84 13.26 31.83
N ASP A 424 5.04 13.09 32.37
CA ASP A 424 6.27 13.09 31.57
C ASP A 424 6.41 11.92 30.58
N SER A 425 5.82 10.75 30.88
CA SER A 425 5.78 9.62 29.94
C SER A 425 4.62 9.77 28.93
N MET A 426 3.57 10.50 29.29
CA MET A 426 2.36 10.66 28.48
C MET A 426 2.38 11.90 27.58
N LYS A 427 3.12 12.95 27.93
CA LYS A 427 3.14 14.18 27.12
C LYS A 427 3.53 13.92 25.66
N VAL A 428 2.90 14.66 24.76
CA VAL A 428 3.17 14.66 23.33
C VAL A 428 4.53 15.32 23.08
N LEU A 429 4.83 16.39 23.81
CA LEU A 429 6.08 17.14 23.70
C LEU A 429 7.10 16.69 24.74
N ASP A 430 8.11 15.96 24.28
CA ASP A 430 9.20 15.48 25.12
C ASP A 430 10.41 16.42 25.04
N GLY A 431 10.56 17.24 26.07
CA GLY A 431 11.74 18.08 26.30
C GLY A 431 12.69 17.55 27.37
N SER A 432 12.54 16.28 27.81
CA SER A 432 13.38 15.72 28.89
C SER A 432 14.87 15.67 28.53
N ASN A 433 15.18 15.58 27.24
CA ASN A 433 16.51 15.81 26.69
C ASN A 433 16.56 17.19 26.01
N PRO A 434 17.13 18.23 26.66
CA PRO A 434 17.21 19.58 26.09
C PRO A 434 17.96 19.65 24.75
N GLN A 435 18.86 18.70 24.49
CA GLN A 435 19.63 18.63 23.24
C GLN A 435 18.84 17.96 22.10
N LYS A 436 17.79 17.22 22.42
CA LYS A 436 16.96 16.48 21.46
C LYS A 436 15.48 16.54 21.86
N PRO A 437 14.86 17.73 21.89
CA PRO A 437 13.43 17.84 22.15
C PRO A 437 12.66 17.22 20.98
N VAL A 438 11.72 16.33 21.28
CA VAL A 438 10.97 15.59 20.26
C VAL A 438 9.46 15.70 20.46
N VAL A 439 8.72 15.44 19.39
CA VAL A 439 7.28 15.19 19.40
C VAL A 439 7.04 13.71 19.27
N ARG A 440 6.31 13.12 20.20
CA ARG A 440 5.95 11.70 20.25
C ARG A 440 4.67 11.47 19.46
N MET A 441 4.78 11.03 18.21
CA MET A 441 3.64 10.97 17.27
C MET A 441 2.57 9.96 17.70
N ALA A 442 2.98 8.83 18.29
CA ALA A 442 2.06 7.85 18.84
C ALA A 442 1.22 8.43 20.00
N ASN A 443 1.83 9.23 20.88
CA ASN A 443 1.13 9.91 21.97
C ASN A 443 0.10 10.89 21.41
N LEU A 444 0.49 11.69 20.40
CA LEU A 444 -0.43 12.60 19.71
C LEU A 444 -1.64 11.87 19.10
N CYS A 445 -1.41 10.71 18.46
CA CYS A 445 -2.49 9.86 17.96
C CYS A 445 -3.43 9.39 19.07
N VAL A 446 -2.90 8.87 20.18
CA VAL A 446 -3.71 8.33 21.29
C VAL A 446 -4.53 9.42 21.98
N VAL A 447 -3.93 10.59 22.21
CA VAL A 447 -4.62 11.74 22.81
C VAL A 447 -5.78 12.20 21.92
N SER A 448 -5.56 12.24 20.60
CA SER A 448 -6.48 12.91 19.68
C SER A 448 -7.48 11.99 18.98
N SER A 449 -7.33 10.67 19.06
CA SER A 449 -8.24 9.73 18.38
C SER A 449 -9.36 9.26 19.31
N HIS A 450 -10.59 9.15 18.81
CA HIS A 450 -11.69 8.54 19.60
C HIS A 450 -11.53 7.02 19.76
N THR A 451 -10.74 6.36 18.92
CA THR A 451 -10.46 4.92 18.99
C THR A 451 -9.02 4.62 18.61
N VAL A 452 -8.42 3.70 19.36
CA VAL A 452 -7.09 3.15 19.09
C VAL A 452 -7.22 1.63 18.99
N ASN A 453 -6.66 1.00 17.97
CA ASN A 453 -6.69 -0.46 17.87
C ASN A 453 -5.32 -1.07 17.56
N GLY A 454 -5.10 -2.27 18.09
CA GLY A 454 -4.06 -3.18 17.62
C GLY A 454 -4.56 -4.11 16.52
N VAL A 455 -3.66 -4.98 16.04
CA VAL A 455 -3.87 -5.81 14.83
C VAL A 455 -3.90 -7.31 15.06
N ALA A 456 -3.85 -7.72 16.33
CA ALA A 456 -4.09 -9.08 16.81
C ALA A 456 -4.45 -9.01 18.31
N GLU A 457 -5.07 -10.05 18.85
CA GLU A 457 -5.52 -10.05 20.25
C GLU A 457 -4.37 -9.85 21.23
N LEU A 458 -3.33 -10.69 21.17
CA LEU A 458 -2.14 -10.55 22.02
C LEU A 458 -1.46 -9.20 21.84
N HIS A 459 -1.33 -8.73 20.59
CA HIS A 459 -0.78 -7.42 20.29
C HIS A 459 -1.58 -6.31 20.98
N SER A 460 -2.91 -6.33 20.85
CA SER A 460 -3.80 -5.34 21.46
C SER A 460 -3.77 -5.40 22.99
N ASN A 461 -3.57 -6.59 23.57
CA ASN A 461 -3.38 -6.74 25.01
C ASN A 461 -2.06 -6.11 25.46
N ILE A 462 -0.95 -6.32 24.74
CA ILE A 462 0.33 -5.64 25.02
C ILE A 462 0.17 -4.12 24.94
N LEU A 463 -0.56 -3.60 23.95
CA LEU A 463 -0.85 -2.17 23.87
C LEU A 463 -1.56 -1.65 25.13
N LYS A 464 -2.56 -2.41 25.61
CA LYS A 464 -3.38 -2.02 26.76
C LYS A 464 -2.66 -2.18 28.09
N GLN A 465 -1.84 -3.22 28.25
CA GLN A 465 -1.25 -3.62 29.53
C GLN A 465 0.13 -3.01 29.75
N GLU A 466 0.86 -2.70 28.67
CA GLU A 466 2.24 -2.24 28.76
C GLU A 466 2.41 -0.89 28.07
N LEU A 467 2.27 -0.83 26.73
CA LEU A 467 2.72 0.34 25.95
C LEU A 467 1.92 1.62 26.24
N PHE A 468 0.61 1.50 26.40
CA PHE A 468 -0.31 2.62 26.58
C PHE A 468 -1.18 2.46 27.84
N ALA A 469 -0.71 1.70 28.83
CA ALA A 469 -1.46 1.39 30.05
C ALA A 469 -2.01 2.65 30.74
N ASP A 470 -1.20 3.70 30.84
CA ASP A 470 -1.61 4.95 31.46
C ASP A 470 -2.75 5.65 30.70
N TYR A 471 -2.76 5.57 29.37
CA TYR A 471 -3.86 6.11 28.57
C TYR A 471 -5.13 5.28 28.65
N VAL A 472 -5.01 3.96 28.83
CA VAL A 472 -6.16 3.09 29.07
C VAL A 472 -6.85 3.48 30.37
N SER A 473 -6.10 3.82 31.42
CA SER A 473 -6.66 4.29 32.69
C SER A 473 -7.47 5.57 32.53
N ILE A 474 -7.03 6.51 31.68
CA ILE A 474 -7.77 7.74 31.36
C ILE A 474 -8.98 7.46 30.46
N TRP A 475 -8.82 6.62 29.44
CA TRP A 475 -9.86 6.31 28.47
C TRP A 475 -10.07 4.79 28.29
N PRO A 476 -10.79 4.12 29.21
CA PRO A 476 -10.94 2.67 29.22
C PRO A 476 -11.55 2.08 27.95
N ASN A 477 -12.44 2.84 27.30
CA ASN A 477 -13.19 2.41 26.12
C ASN A 477 -12.50 2.76 24.78
N LYS A 478 -11.36 3.47 24.81
CA LYS A 478 -10.67 3.92 23.58
C LYS A 478 -9.97 2.77 22.85
N PHE A 479 -9.44 1.79 23.59
CA PHE A 479 -8.57 0.75 23.04
C PHE A 479 -9.34 -0.51 22.62
N GLN A 480 -9.15 -0.93 21.37
CA GLN A 480 -9.83 -2.06 20.75
C GLN A 480 -8.84 -3.04 20.10
N ASN A 481 -9.37 -4.19 19.68
CA ASN A 481 -8.68 -5.11 18.78
C ASN A 481 -9.41 -5.16 17.43
N LYS A 482 -8.64 -5.22 16.35
CA LYS A 482 -9.10 -5.59 14.99
C LYS A 482 -8.04 -6.49 14.38
N THR A 483 -8.20 -7.80 14.53
CA THR A 483 -7.25 -8.78 13.98
C THR A 483 -7.13 -8.62 12.47
N ASN A 484 -5.90 -8.55 11.95
CA ASN A 484 -5.65 -8.43 10.52
C ASN A 484 -6.26 -9.59 9.72
N GLY A 485 -6.60 -9.31 8.46
CA GLY A 485 -7.09 -10.29 7.51
C GLY A 485 -6.50 -10.09 6.12
N ILE A 486 -6.75 -11.06 5.24
CA ILE A 486 -6.40 -11.01 3.82
C ILE A 486 -7.65 -11.24 2.98
N THR A 487 -7.70 -10.66 1.78
CA THR A 487 -8.80 -10.94 0.85
C THR A 487 -8.68 -12.37 0.28
N PRO A 488 -9.72 -13.22 0.38
CA PRO A 488 -9.71 -14.54 -0.26
C PRO A 488 -9.81 -14.48 -1.79
N ARG A 489 -10.18 -13.31 -2.36
CA ARG A 489 -10.24 -13.14 -3.81
C ARG A 489 -8.84 -13.25 -4.41
N ARG A 490 -7.95 -12.31 -4.05
CA ARG A 490 -6.56 -12.34 -4.51
C ARG A 490 -5.78 -13.54 -3.99
N TRP A 491 -5.95 -13.88 -2.71
CA TRP A 491 -5.07 -14.84 -2.02
C TRP A 491 -5.54 -16.29 -2.03
N LEU A 492 -6.65 -16.59 -2.72
CA LEU A 492 -7.09 -17.96 -2.96
C LEU A 492 -7.77 -18.09 -4.33
N LYS A 493 -8.89 -17.38 -4.55
CA LYS A 493 -9.72 -17.50 -5.75
C LYS A 493 -8.94 -17.25 -7.05
N PHE A 494 -8.15 -16.19 -7.09
CA PHE A 494 -7.46 -15.74 -8.31
C PHE A 494 -6.03 -16.24 -8.43
N CYS A 495 -5.30 -16.40 -7.33
CA CYS A 495 -3.93 -16.91 -7.38
C CYS A 495 -3.87 -18.44 -7.51
N ASN A 496 -4.94 -19.15 -7.15
CA ASN A 496 -4.99 -20.62 -7.19
C ASN A 496 -6.37 -21.11 -7.69
N PRO A 497 -6.68 -20.88 -8.99
CA PRO A 497 -7.97 -21.24 -9.57
C PRO A 497 -8.26 -22.74 -9.48
N GLU A 498 -7.26 -23.60 -9.73
CA GLU A 498 -7.39 -25.06 -9.63
C GLU A 498 -7.85 -25.50 -8.23
N LEU A 499 -7.21 -25.00 -7.16
CA LEU A 499 -7.64 -25.30 -5.79
C LEU A 499 -9.02 -24.71 -5.48
N SER A 500 -9.32 -23.54 -6.03
CA SER A 500 -10.60 -22.86 -5.84
C SER A 500 -11.77 -23.62 -6.46
N GLU A 501 -11.55 -24.29 -7.59
CA GLU A 501 -12.51 -25.20 -8.22
C GLU A 501 -12.73 -26.45 -7.38
N ILE A 502 -11.66 -27.05 -6.84
CA ILE A 502 -11.76 -28.18 -5.90
C ILE A 502 -12.59 -27.76 -4.69
N ILE A 503 -12.25 -26.65 -4.03
CA ILE A 503 -13.01 -26.15 -2.89
C ILE A 503 -14.50 -26.01 -3.25
N THR A 504 -14.79 -25.32 -4.36
CA THR A 504 -16.17 -25.09 -4.83
C THR A 504 -16.93 -26.39 -5.08
N LYS A 505 -16.28 -27.39 -5.70
CA LYS A 505 -16.84 -28.71 -5.97
C LYS A 505 -17.21 -29.44 -4.67
N TRP A 506 -16.28 -29.50 -3.72
CA TRP A 506 -16.43 -30.27 -2.49
C TRP A 506 -17.41 -29.64 -1.51
N ILE A 507 -17.42 -28.30 -1.42
CA ILE A 507 -18.42 -27.59 -0.58
C ILE A 507 -19.73 -27.30 -1.34
N LYS A 508 -19.78 -27.59 -2.65
CA LYS A 508 -20.93 -27.41 -3.57
C LYS A 508 -21.42 -25.97 -3.75
N THR A 509 -20.57 -24.98 -3.52
CA THR A 509 -20.89 -23.55 -3.69
C THR A 509 -19.61 -22.73 -3.88
N ASP A 510 -19.66 -21.62 -4.62
CA ASP A 510 -18.56 -20.67 -4.76
C ASP A 510 -18.68 -19.46 -3.80
N GLN A 511 -19.76 -19.44 -2.99
CA GLN A 511 -20.07 -18.37 -2.02
C GLN A 511 -18.98 -18.18 -0.97
N TRP A 512 -18.12 -19.19 -0.74
CA TRP A 512 -16.97 -19.09 0.15
C TRP A 512 -16.02 -17.94 -0.19
N THR A 513 -16.06 -17.46 -1.44
CA THR A 513 -15.25 -16.31 -1.88
C THR A 513 -15.65 -15.00 -1.13
N SER A 514 -16.91 -14.90 -0.69
CA SER A 514 -17.43 -13.76 0.08
C SER A 514 -17.80 -14.14 1.53
N ASP A 515 -17.98 -15.43 1.83
CA ASP A 515 -18.21 -15.96 3.17
C ASP A 515 -17.22 -17.09 3.48
N LEU A 516 -16.02 -16.70 3.94
CA LEU A 516 -14.88 -17.62 4.05
C LEU A 516 -15.07 -18.69 5.15
N ASP A 517 -16.01 -18.51 6.08
CA ASP A 517 -16.29 -19.47 7.16
C ASP A 517 -16.88 -20.78 6.62
N LEU A 518 -17.47 -20.76 5.42
CA LEU A 518 -17.94 -21.95 4.70
C LEU A 518 -16.83 -22.97 4.42
N LEU A 519 -15.55 -22.56 4.43
CA LEU A 519 -14.41 -23.48 4.32
C LEU A 519 -14.36 -24.51 5.46
N THR A 520 -15.01 -24.25 6.61
CA THR A 520 -15.16 -25.25 7.68
C THR A 520 -15.88 -26.51 7.22
N GLY A 521 -16.71 -26.43 6.17
CA GLY A 521 -17.38 -27.58 5.55
C GLY A 521 -16.40 -28.63 5.00
N LEU A 522 -15.19 -28.24 4.61
CA LEU A 522 -14.14 -29.16 4.14
C LEU A 522 -13.69 -30.15 5.23
N ARG A 523 -13.85 -29.83 6.52
CA ARG A 523 -13.47 -30.72 7.63
C ARG A 523 -14.16 -32.08 7.56
N LYS A 524 -15.36 -32.15 6.98
CA LYS A 524 -16.12 -33.40 6.81
C LYS A 524 -15.47 -34.36 5.82
N PHE A 525 -14.60 -33.86 4.95
CA PHE A 525 -13.89 -34.61 3.91
C PHE A 525 -12.40 -34.72 4.23
N ALA A 526 -11.99 -34.41 5.47
CA ALA A 526 -10.58 -34.35 5.84
C ALA A 526 -9.85 -35.69 5.68
N ASP A 527 -10.57 -36.81 5.71
CA ASP A 527 -10.05 -38.17 5.51
C ASP A 527 -10.49 -38.79 4.17
N ASP A 528 -11.09 -38.01 3.27
CA ASP A 528 -11.55 -38.50 1.97
C ASP A 528 -10.37 -38.58 0.97
N GLU A 529 -10.03 -39.81 0.56
CA GLU A 529 -8.91 -40.09 -0.34
C GLU A 529 -9.05 -39.43 -1.72
N LYS A 530 -10.28 -39.22 -2.22
CA LYS A 530 -10.49 -38.53 -3.50
C LYS A 530 -10.18 -37.06 -3.38
N LEU A 531 -10.57 -36.42 -2.27
CA LEU A 531 -10.18 -35.03 -2.00
C LEU A 531 -8.66 -34.93 -1.90
N HIS A 532 -8.00 -35.86 -1.20
CA HIS A 532 -6.54 -35.87 -1.08
C HIS A 532 -5.85 -35.97 -2.43
N ALA A 533 -6.32 -36.85 -3.32
CA ALA A 533 -5.77 -37.00 -4.66
C ALA A 533 -5.89 -35.72 -5.49
N GLU A 534 -7.07 -35.08 -5.49
CA GLU A 534 -7.32 -33.80 -6.17
C GLU A 534 -6.44 -32.68 -5.59
N TRP A 535 -6.35 -32.60 -4.26
CA TRP A 535 -5.55 -31.59 -3.56
C TRP A 535 -4.05 -31.75 -3.83
N ALA A 536 -3.56 -33.00 -3.84
CA ALA A 536 -2.17 -33.32 -4.17
C ALA A 536 -1.84 -32.95 -5.62
N ALA A 537 -2.75 -33.24 -6.57
CA ALA A 537 -2.59 -32.86 -7.97
C ALA A 537 -2.52 -31.35 -8.15
N ALA A 538 -3.43 -30.58 -7.54
CA ALA A 538 -3.42 -29.12 -7.58
C ALA A 538 -2.16 -28.53 -6.94
N LYS A 539 -1.70 -29.10 -5.81
CA LYS A 539 -0.43 -28.67 -5.19
C LYS A 539 0.75 -28.94 -6.13
N LEU A 540 0.82 -30.10 -6.76
CA LEU A 540 1.89 -30.45 -7.69
C LEU A 540 1.91 -29.55 -8.93
N ALA A 541 0.75 -29.21 -9.49
CA ALA A 541 0.64 -28.27 -10.60
C ALA A 541 1.19 -26.87 -10.23
N CYS A 542 0.80 -26.34 -9.06
CA CYS A 542 1.37 -25.11 -8.50
C CYS A 542 2.89 -25.19 -8.31
N LYS A 543 3.41 -26.32 -7.80
CA LYS A 543 4.85 -26.52 -7.59
C LYS A 543 5.62 -26.56 -8.92
N LYS A 544 5.04 -27.13 -9.98
CA LYS A 544 5.64 -27.11 -11.34
C LYS A 544 5.72 -25.68 -11.89
N ARG A 545 4.65 -24.88 -11.74
CA ARG A 545 4.67 -23.45 -12.10
C ARG A 545 5.74 -22.68 -11.32
N LEU A 546 5.84 -22.90 -10.01
CA LEU A 546 6.88 -22.28 -9.19
C LEU A 546 8.29 -22.73 -9.59
N ALA A 547 8.50 -24.01 -9.88
CA ALA A 547 9.80 -24.52 -10.33
C ALA A 547 10.24 -23.87 -11.65
N LYS A 548 9.30 -23.67 -12.59
CA LYS A 548 9.55 -22.90 -13.80
C LYS A 548 9.92 -21.45 -13.49
N HIS A 549 9.16 -20.79 -12.62
CA HIS A 549 9.46 -19.41 -12.22
C HIS A 549 10.84 -19.25 -11.56
N VAL A 550 11.21 -20.18 -10.67
CA VAL A 550 12.54 -20.18 -10.02
C VAL A 550 13.65 -20.39 -11.05
N LEU A 551 13.47 -21.28 -12.02
CA LEU A 551 14.42 -21.47 -13.12
C LEU A 551 14.57 -20.18 -13.94
N ASP A 552 13.46 -19.59 -14.35
CA ASP A 552 13.44 -18.37 -15.18
C ASP A 552 14.08 -17.17 -14.43
N ALA A 553 13.89 -17.09 -13.11
CA ALA A 553 14.39 -15.97 -12.29
C ALA A 553 15.82 -16.14 -11.75
N THR A 554 16.30 -17.38 -11.55
CA THR A 554 17.57 -17.66 -10.85
C THR A 554 18.54 -18.54 -11.62
N GLY A 555 18.08 -19.23 -12.68
CA GLY A 555 18.84 -20.27 -13.37
C GLY A 555 18.89 -21.61 -12.63
N VAL A 556 18.33 -21.73 -11.43
CA VAL A 556 18.35 -22.97 -10.64
C VAL A 556 17.16 -23.84 -10.99
N THR A 557 17.41 -25.05 -11.48
CA THR A 557 16.37 -26.07 -11.63
C THR A 557 16.06 -26.70 -10.27
N ILE A 558 14.79 -26.74 -9.86
CA ILE A 558 14.37 -27.35 -8.59
C ILE A 558 13.41 -28.51 -8.82
N ASP A 559 13.43 -29.51 -7.95
CA ASP A 559 12.60 -30.70 -8.06
C ASP A 559 11.20 -30.45 -7.46
N PRO A 560 10.11 -30.45 -8.25
CA PRO A 560 8.75 -30.22 -7.77
C PRO A 560 8.20 -31.37 -6.92
N THR A 561 8.91 -32.49 -6.77
CA THR A 561 8.55 -33.59 -5.86
C THR A 561 9.15 -33.39 -4.46
N SER A 562 10.24 -32.63 -4.32
CA SER A 562 10.84 -32.26 -3.02
C SER A 562 9.90 -31.41 -2.15
N LEU A 563 10.09 -31.41 -0.83
CA LEU A 563 9.39 -30.48 0.05
C LEU A 563 9.79 -29.04 -0.25
N PHE A 564 8.83 -28.17 -0.58
CA PHE A 564 9.06 -26.74 -0.76
C PHE A 564 8.93 -26.02 0.58
N ASP A 565 10.04 -25.50 1.10
CA ASP A 565 10.16 -24.84 2.39
C ASP A 565 10.47 -23.35 2.17
N ILE A 566 9.51 -22.47 2.46
CA ILE A 566 9.53 -21.07 1.98
C ILE A 566 9.50 -20.08 3.15
N GLN A 567 10.49 -19.19 3.22
CA GLN A 567 10.51 -18.04 4.11
C GLN A 567 10.61 -16.74 3.32
N ILE A 568 9.46 -16.09 3.11
CA ILE A 568 9.37 -14.81 2.38
C ILE A 568 8.87 -13.68 3.29
N LYS A 569 9.73 -12.68 3.52
CA LYS A 569 9.44 -11.44 4.28
C LYS A 569 10.64 -10.50 4.26
N ARG A 570 10.44 -9.23 4.65
CA ARG A 570 11.54 -8.26 4.88
C ARG A 570 12.71 -8.92 5.64
N ILE A 571 13.92 -8.73 5.15
CA ILE A 571 15.13 -9.29 5.77
C ILE A 571 15.48 -8.46 6.99
N HIS A 572 15.50 -9.09 8.16
CA HIS A 572 15.75 -8.42 9.43
C HIS A 572 16.19 -9.45 10.48
N GLU A 573 17.10 -9.06 11.38
CA GLU A 573 17.58 -9.94 12.46
C GLU A 573 16.46 -10.57 13.30
N TYR A 574 15.43 -9.80 13.70
CA TYR A 574 14.30 -10.34 14.47
C TYR A 574 13.39 -11.29 13.67
N LYS A 575 13.43 -11.25 12.33
CA LYS A 575 12.70 -12.19 11.46
C LYS A 575 13.44 -13.52 11.29
N ARG A 576 14.69 -13.60 11.76
CA ARG A 576 15.49 -14.82 11.90
C ARG A 576 15.67 -15.62 10.61
N GLN A 577 15.84 -14.96 9.46
CA GLN A 577 16.33 -15.64 8.25
C GLN A 577 17.70 -16.28 8.49
N LEU A 578 18.53 -15.66 9.34
CA LEU A 578 19.80 -16.23 9.79
C LEU A 578 19.64 -17.59 10.49
N LEU A 579 18.61 -17.76 11.33
CA LEU A 579 18.33 -19.05 11.97
C LEU A 579 17.97 -20.12 10.92
N ASN A 580 17.13 -19.75 9.94
CA ASN A 580 16.72 -20.67 8.89
C ASN A 580 17.93 -21.14 8.05
N ILE A 581 18.75 -20.20 7.56
CA ILE A 581 19.90 -20.55 6.73
C ILE A 581 20.97 -21.34 7.51
N LEU A 582 21.19 -21.06 8.80
CA LEU A 582 22.04 -21.89 9.65
C LEU A 582 21.51 -23.33 9.80
N GLY A 583 20.19 -23.50 9.87
CA GLY A 583 19.54 -24.81 9.82
C GLY A 583 19.79 -25.55 8.50
N ALA A 584 19.76 -24.84 7.37
CA ALA A 584 20.09 -25.41 6.06
C ALA A 584 21.58 -25.81 5.96
N VAL A 585 22.49 -24.98 6.47
CA VAL A 585 23.93 -25.28 6.56
C VAL A 585 24.18 -26.54 7.41
N TYR A 586 23.51 -26.67 8.55
CA TYR A 586 23.61 -27.86 9.39
C TYR A 586 23.12 -29.11 8.65
N ARG A 587 21.97 -29.03 7.97
CA ARG A 587 21.43 -30.14 7.16
C ARG A 587 22.38 -30.54 6.05
N TYR A 588 22.97 -29.57 5.34
CA TYR A 588 23.98 -29.81 4.32
C TYR A 588 25.20 -30.55 4.89
N LYS A 589 25.75 -30.08 6.01
CA LYS A 589 26.88 -30.74 6.69
C LYS A 589 26.55 -32.19 7.05
N LYS A 590 25.35 -32.45 7.57
CA LYS A 590 24.91 -33.81 7.92
C LYS A 590 24.74 -34.71 6.70
N LEU A 591 24.18 -34.18 5.60
CA LEU A 591 24.12 -34.92 4.35
C LEU A 591 25.52 -35.29 3.85
N LYS A 592 26.51 -34.40 3.94
CA LYS A 592 27.91 -34.72 3.54
C LYS A 592 28.54 -35.85 4.36
N GLU A 593 28.17 -35.95 5.63
CA GLU A 593 28.68 -36.99 6.56
C GLU A 593 27.98 -38.35 6.40
N MET A 594 26.81 -38.38 5.77
CA MET A 594 25.99 -39.60 5.62
C MET A 594 26.49 -40.53 4.50
N SER A 595 26.27 -41.83 4.69
CA SER A 595 26.41 -42.82 3.62
C SER A 595 25.36 -42.60 2.52
N ALA A 596 25.56 -43.24 1.37
CA ALA A 596 24.59 -43.16 0.27
C ALA A 596 23.21 -43.75 0.67
N GLU A 597 23.21 -44.83 1.46
CA GLU A 597 22.02 -45.52 1.94
C GLU A 597 21.26 -44.66 2.98
N GLU A 598 21.97 -43.93 3.82
CA GLU A 598 21.37 -43.00 4.78
C GLU A 598 20.73 -41.80 4.06
N LYS A 599 21.40 -41.24 3.05
CA LYS A 599 20.87 -40.13 2.24
C LYS A 599 19.54 -40.48 1.56
N GLN A 600 19.39 -41.70 1.06
CA GLN A 600 18.15 -42.16 0.41
C GLN A 600 16.93 -42.17 1.33
N LYS A 601 17.13 -42.22 2.66
CA LYS A 601 16.04 -42.18 3.65
C LYS A 601 15.62 -40.76 4.01
N VAL A 602 16.34 -39.73 3.54
CA VAL A 602 16.06 -38.33 3.84
C VAL A 602 14.98 -37.80 2.89
N THR A 603 14.03 -37.03 3.41
CA THR A 603 13.06 -36.29 2.59
C THR A 603 13.76 -35.16 1.82
N PRO A 604 13.75 -35.18 0.47
CA PRO A 604 14.33 -34.09 -0.32
C PRO A 604 13.65 -32.75 -0.02
N ARG A 605 14.40 -31.66 0.01
CA ARG A 605 13.89 -30.32 0.32
C ARG A 605 14.49 -29.26 -0.58
N THR A 606 13.63 -28.35 -1.06
CA THR A 606 14.05 -27.08 -1.65
C THR A 606 13.69 -25.98 -0.66
N VAL A 607 14.71 -25.38 -0.03
CA VAL A 607 14.57 -24.21 0.82
C VAL A 607 14.55 -22.98 -0.08
N MET A 608 13.62 -22.05 0.13
CA MET A 608 13.52 -20.80 -0.62
C MET A 608 13.40 -19.64 0.36
N ILE A 609 14.36 -18.72 0.33
CA ILE A 609 14.36 -17.52 1.17
C ILE A 609 14.27 -16.30 0.27
N GLY A 610 13.32 -15.41 0.53
CA GLY A 610 13.12 -14.20 -0.26
C GLY A 610 12.73 -12.98 0.58
N GLY A 611 13.10 -11.80 0.10
CA GLY A 611 12.78 -10.55 0.75
C GLY A 611 13.82 -9.47 0.49
N LYS A 612 13.43 -8.21 0.74
CA LYS A 612 14.27 -7.02 0.60
C LYS A 612 14.94 -6.69 1.94
N ALA A 613 16.24 -6.42 1.93
CA ALA A 613 16.97 -5.80 3.04
C ALA A 613 16.93 -4.27 2.90
N PHE A 614 16.78 -3.51 3.97
CA PHE A 614 16.89 -2.05 3.85
C PHE A 614 18.32 -1.67 3.43
N ALA A 615 18.49 -0.72 2.51
CA ALA A 615 19.78 -0.47 1.84
C ALA A 615 20.93 -0.16 2.81
N THR A 616 20.64 0.59 3.88
CA THR A 616 21.61 0.97 4.92
C THR A 616 21.77 -0.06 6.04
N TYR A 617 21.04 -1.17 6.00
CA TYR A 617 21.08 -2.20 7.05
C TYR A 617 22.10 -3.29 6.72
N THR A 618 23.34 -3.06 7.18
CA THR A 618 24.51 -3.92 6.92
C THR A 618 24.25 -5.41 7.19
N ASN A 619 23.76 -5.78 8.38
CA ASN A 619 23.56 -7.21 8.71
C ASN A 619 22.46 -7.85 7.86
N ALA A 620 21.39 -7.11 7.52
CA ALA A 620 20.36 -7.62 6.64
C ALA A 620 20.90 -7.93 5.23
N LYS A 621 21.74 -7.04 4.65
CA LYS A 621 22.41 -7.30 3.37
C LYS A 621 23.38 -8.49 3.44
N ARG A 622 24.14 -8.60 4.53
CA ARG A 622 25.02 -9.77 4.79
C ARG A 622 24.25 -11.08 4.87
N ILE A 623 23.06 -11.09 5.45
CA ILE A 623 22.20 -12.29 5.48
C ILE A 623 21.76 -12.69 4.06
N VAL A 624 21.39 -11.73 3.20
CA VAL A 624 21.07 -12.02 1.79
C VAL A 624 22.26 -12.63 1.08
N LYS A 625 23.45 -12.04 1.25
CA LYS A 625 24.70 -12.57 0.68
C LYS A 625 24.99 -13.99 1.16
N LEU A 626 24.89 -14.26 2.47
CA LEU A 626 25.07 -15.59 3.06
C LEU A 626 24.14 -16.63 2.44
N VAL A 627 22.85 -16.33 2.27
CA VAL A 627 21.89 -17.25 1.65
C VAL A 627 22.31 -17.63 0.23
N ASN A 628 22.71 -16.65 -0.58
CA ASN A 628 23.13 -16.88 -1.96
C ASN A 628 24.44 -17.67 -2.03
N ASP A 629 25.41 -17.40 -1.16
CA ASP A 629 26.68 -18.13 -1.13
C ASP A 629 26.48 -19.59 -0.72
N VAL A 630 25.61 -19.85 0.26
CA VAL A 630 25.22 -21.21 0.63
C VAL A 630 24.52 -21.91 -0.54
N GLY A 631 23.58 -21.24 -1.22
CA GLY A 631 22.90 -21.78 -2.40
C GLY A 631 23.88 -22.13 -3.53
N ALA A 632 24.86 -21.28 -3.80
CA ALA A 632 25.88 -21.53 -4.83
C ALA A 632 26.69 -22.81 -4.56
N VAL A 633 27.00 -23.11 -3.30
CA VAL A 633 27.71 -24.35 -2.93
C VAL A 633 26.76 -25.55 -2.96
N VAL A 634 25.64 -25.47 -2.24
CA VAL A 634 24.72 -26.60 -2.07
C VAL A 634 24.12 -27.06 -3.39
N ASN A 635 23.70 -26.13 -4.25
CA ASN A 635 23.01 -26.46 -5.50
C ASN A 635 23.95 -27.11 -6.54
N ASN A 636 25.25 -26.87 -6.44
CA ASN A 636 26.28 -27.39 -7.34
C ASN A 636 27.05 -28.60 -6.78
N ASP A 637 26.80 -29.02 -5.54
CA ASP A 637 27.42 -30.23 -4.97
C ASP A 637 26.64 -31.50 -5.42
N PRO A 638 27.23 -32.36 -6.28
CA PRO A 638 26.55 -33.52 -6.83
C PRO A 638 26.23 -34.61 -5.80
N GLU A 639 26.86 -34.59 -4.62
CA GLU A 639 26.60 -35.56 -3.56
C GLU A 639 25.33 -35.25 -2.75
N VAL A 640 24.85 -34.01 -2.80
CA VAL A 640 23.73 -33.55 -1.95
C VAL A 640 22.57 -32.90 -2.71
N ASN A 641 22.79 -32.37 -3.91
CA ASN A 641 21.81 -31.48 -4.57
C ASN A 641 20.51 -32.16 -5.01
N LYS A 642 20.46 -33.50 -4.98
CA LYS A 642 19.25 -34.32 -5.14
C LYS A 642 18.37 -34.31 -3.88
N TYR A 643 18.95 -34.04 -2.71
CA TYR A 643 18.29 -34.08 -1.41
C TYR A 643 18.07 -32.68 -0.83
N LEU A 644 18.91 -31.70 -1.19
CA LEU A 644 18.80 -30.34 -0.70
C LEU A 644 19.14 -29.32 -1.79
N LYS A 645 18.26 -28.33 -1.96
CA LYS A 645 18.53 -27.06 -2.65
C LYS A 645 18.19 -25.87 -1.77
N VAL A 646 18.86 -24.75 -1.99
CA VAL A 646 18.68 -23.47 -1.27
C VAL A 646 18.52 -22.32 -2.26
#